data_AF-A0A542XJA5-F1
#
_entry.id   AF-A0A542XJA5-F1
#
_cell.length_a   1.000
_cell.length_b   1.000
_cell.length_c   1.000
_cell.angle_alpha   90.00
_cell.angle_beta   90.00
_cell.angle_gamma   90.00
#
_symmetry.space_group_name_H-M   'P 1'
#
loop_
_entity.id
_entity.type
_entity.pdbx_description
1 polymer ?
#
loop_
_entity_poly.entity_id
_entity_poly.type
_entity_poly.pdbx_seq_one_letter_code
_entity_poly.pdbx_strand_id
1 'polypeptide(L)'
;MTRPPTHDLTAEQAVIGAALLAPGVVADLAATLTPADFYRPAHTRLWEALCHMHAAAQPIDPIAVAGRLAETGDLGMVGGAPYLHTLIATVPTAANAPHYARIVVEHARRRQVADLGTYLAQRAEAGTDVADLVAAGRAILDQASDGAQWPPLIELGDHRHLPDFPSHALPAWVAEMVHGVAEFTQTPVDAAGCIALAALSTAAGGRAEVEVRGSWREPTNLFTVVVLPPGSRKSAVFAAMTAPLLAAEQTMVERTKPAIVEAELSARVASKAAEKTALAAANADASGRDTLLAEATAAAMHADAVTVPVLPQLIADDVTSEEAASLLAEQGGRLAVLSPEGGIFATIAGRYSGTPNLEVFLKGHAGDMMRVNRRSRDPEHIKHPALTLGLALQPEVLRDLAGMPGFRGKGLLARILFSLPENTVGRRKPGADPVPESVATTYATNLGAMVTTLAEWTDPAVLPLTPEANERVLEIECQIEPRLAPGGAWGHVVDWGSKYTGAIVRIAGLIHLAEHLRDGWGKPVTADTIDQAALLGEYFAAHALAAFSDMGADKATHNARHIAAWIERTGATTFTKREAFRALKSAQLPTAADFDAPLAALESHGYLRQTETPERPRTGGRPPSPTYLVHPHIHQPTAPVRELPRQTA
;
A
#
# COMPACT_ATOMS: atom_id res chain seq x y z
N MET A 1 -39.55 -44.49 18.61
CA MET A 1 -38.60 -43.98 19.63
C MET A 1 -38.44 -42.49 19.39
N THR A 2 -39.12 -41.66 20.17
CA THR A 2 -38.97 -40.19 20.13
C THR A 2 -37.57 -39.82 20.65
N ARG A 3 -36.65 -39.48 19.75
CA ARG A 3 -35.36 -38.87 20.13
C ARG A 3 -35.64 -37.49 20.74
N PRO A 4 -34.98 -37.12 21.85
CA PRO A 4 -35.17 -35.78 22.42
C PRO A 4 -34.71 -34.70 21.43
N PRO A 5 -35.32 -33.49 21.45
CA PRO A 5 -34.97 -32.40 20.55
C PRO A 5 -33.51 -32.01 20.73
N THR A 6 -32.81 -31.74 19.63
CA THR A 6 -31.39 -31.33 19.64
C THR A 6 -31.24 -29.92 20.22
N HIS A 7 -30.67 -29.81 21.42
CA HIS A 7 -30.37 -28.53 22.07
C HIS A 7 -29.15 -28.64 22.96
N ASP A 8 -28.53 -27.50 23.28
CA ASP A 8 -27.47 -27.38 24.28
C ASP A 8 -27.75 -26.15 25.15
N LEU A 9 -28.36 -26.38 26.32
CA LEU A 9 -28.72 -25.30 27.24
C LEU A 9 -27.49 -24.61 27.83
N THR A 10 -26.36 -25.31 27.94
CA THR A 10 -25.12 -24.73 28.46
C THR A 10 -24.57 -23.72 27.47
N ALA A 11 -24.57 -24.05 26.18
CA ALA A 11 -24.18 -23.14 25.11
C ALA A 11 -25.11 -21.92 25.03
N GLU A 12 -26.43 -22.11 25.14
CA GLU A 12 -27.38 -20.99 25.17
C GLU A 12 -27.14 -20.05 26.36
N GLN A 13 -26.93 -20.61 27.56
CA GLN A 13 -26.61 -19.84 28.76
C GLN A 13 -25.29 -19.08 28.59
N ALA A 14 -24.28 -19.71 27.98
CA ALA A 14 -22.99 -19.10 27.74
C ALA A 14 -23.05 -17.94 26.73
N VAL A 15 -23.85 -18.05 25.68
CA VAL A 15 -24.06 -16.94 24.71
C VAL A 15 -24.65 -15.73 25.41
N ILE A 16 -25.72 -15.91 26.19
CA ILE A 16 -26.39 -14.80 26.88
C ILE A 16 -25.49 -14.25 28.00
N GLY A 17 -24.80 -15.12 28.74
CA GLY A 17 -23.83 -14.73 29.76
C GLY A 17 -22.70 -13.87 29.19
N ALA A 18 -22.14 -14.25 28.03
CA ALA A 18 -21.09 -13.49 27.36
C ALA A 18 -21.59 -12.13 26.85
N ALA A 19 -22.81 -12.07 26.32
CA ALA A 19 -23.44 -10.83 25.89
C ALA A 19 -23.68 -9.85 27.05
N LEU A 20 -24.10 -10.34 28.21
CA LEU A 20 -24.25 -9.55 29.44
C LEU A 20 -22.91 -9.09 30.03
N LEU A 21 -21.85 -9.91 29.87
CA LEU A 21 -20.51 -9.62 30.39
C LEU A 21 -19.75 -8.59 29.52
N ALA A 22 -19.85 -8.71 28.18
CA ALA A 22 -19.21 -7.83 27.22
C ALA A 22 -20.21 -7.36 26.16
N PRO A 23 -20.88 -6.22 26.38
CA PRO A 23 -21.90 -5.68 25.48
C PRO A 23 -21.51 -5.57 24.00
N GLY A 24 -20.22 -5.34 23.71
CA GLY A 24 -19.71 -5.18 22.36
C GLY A 24 -19.85 -6.43 21.48
N VAL A 25 -19.98 -7.62 22.07
CA VAL A 25 -20.14 -8.87 21.30
C VAL A 25 -21.55 -9.06 20.73
N VAL A 26 -22.55 -8.30 21.20
CA VAL A 26 -23.94 -8.48 20.78
C VAL A 26 -24.12 -8.22 19.28
N ALA A 27 -23.46 -7.18 18.73
CA ALA A 27 -23.52 -6.87 17.31
C ALA A 27 -23.01 -8.03 16.43
N ASP A 28 -21.83 -8.56 16.77
CA ASP A 28 -21.18 -9.64 16.02
C ASP A 28 -21.98 -10.94 16.10
N LEU A 29 -22.55 -11.25 17.27
CA LEU A 29 -23.37 -12.44 17.46
C LEU A 29 -24.72 -12.33 16.77
N ALA A 30 -25.36 -11.15 16.80
CA ALA A 30 -26.65 -10.91 16.14
C ALA A 30 -26.57 -11.05 14.61
N ALA A 31 -25.38 -10.93 14.01
CA ALA A 31 -25.17 -11.18 12.59
C ALA A 31 -25.35 -12.67 12.19
N THR A 32 -25.26 -13.59 13.16
CA THR A 32 -25.29 -15.04 12.90
C THR A 32 -26.34 -15.80 13.71
N LEU A 33 -26.93 -15.16 14.73
CA LEU A 33 -27.80 -15.80 15.70
C LEU A 33 -29.10 -15.00 15.91
N THR A 34 -30.23 -15.70 15.71
CA THR A 34 -31.57 -15.14 15.83
C THR A 34 -32.26 -15.63 17.12
N PRO A 35 -33.30 -14.92 17.61
CA PRO A 35 -34.07 -15.40 18.76
C PRO A 35 -34.66 -16.82 18.61
N ALA A 36 -35.01 -17.20 17.39
CA ALA A 36 -35.59 -18.50 17.06
C ALA A 36 -34.58 -19.67 17.19
N ASP A 37 -33.28 -19.37 17.27
CA ASP A 37 -32.23 -20.37 17.41
C ASP A 37 -32.13 -20.92 18.85
N PHE A 38 -32.66 -20.20 19.83
CA PHE A 38 -32.73 -20.68 21.21
C PHE A 38 -33.87 -21.68 21.39
N TYR A 39 -33.57 -22.80 22.04
CA TYR A 39 -34.55 -23.81 22.39
C TYR A 39 -35.41 -23.37 23.59
N ARG A 40 -34.81 -22.71 24.58
CA ARG A 40 -35.54 -22.29 25.79
C ARG A 40 -36.23 -20.94 25.55
N PRO A 41 -37.56 -20.84 25.72
CA PRO A 41 -38.28 -19.58 25.50
C PRO A 41 -37.78 -18.40 26.35
N ALA A 42 -37.29 -18.68 27.56
CA ALA A 42 -36.65 -17.68 28.41
C ALA A 42 -35.40 -17.07 27.74
N HIS A 43 -34.59 -17.89 27.07
CA HIS A 43 -33.38 -17.45 26.38
C HIS A 43 -33.69 -16.67 25.09
N THR A 44 -34.71 -17.11 24.33
CA THR A 44 -35.26 -16.34 23.19
C THR A 44 -35.59 -14.91 23.61
N ARG A 45 -36.37 -14.73 24.69
CA ARG A 45 -36.78 -13.41 25.18
C ARG A 45 -35.62 -12.58 25.72
N LEU A 46 -34.67 -13.23 26.38
CA LEU A 46 -33.44 -12.56 26.84
C LEU A 46 -32.63 -12.04 25.66
N TRP A 47 -32.47 -12.84 24.61
CA TRP A 47 -31.76 -12.43 23.40
C TRP A 47 -32.48 -11.29 22.66
N GLU A 48 -33.80 -11.35 22.54
CA GLU A 48 -34.61 -10.26 21.97
C GLU A 48 -34.43 -8.95 22.74
N ALA A 49 -34.47 -9.00 24.07
CA ALA A 49 -34.26 -7.83 24.92
C ALA A 49 -32.85 -7.25 24.73
N LEU A 50 -31.81 -8.11 24.71
CA LEU A 50 -30.42 -7.68 24.50
C LEU A 50 -30.22 -7.03 23.13
N CYS A 51 -30.71 -7.63 22.06
CA CYS A 51 -30.62 -7.08 20.70
C CYS A 51 -31.36 -5.73 20.60
N HIS A 52 -32.56 -5.62 21.19
CA HIS A 52 -33.33 -4.38 21.17
C HIS A 52 -32.63 -3.27 21.96
N MET A 53 -32.16 -3.56 23.16
CA MET A 53 -31.44 -2.59 23.99
C MET A 53 -30.14 -2.15 23.33
N HIS A 54 -29.39 -3.07 22.71
CA HIS A 54 -28.19 -2.75 21.94
C HIS A 54 -28.50 -1.84 20.74
N ALA A 55 -29.54 -2.16 19.96
CA ALA A 55 -29.98 -1.33 18.82
C ALA A 55 -30.44 0.08 19.26
N ALA A 56 -31.00 0.20 20.46
CA ALA A 56 -31.39 1.47 21.07
C ALA A 56 -30.24 2.20 21.80
N ALA A 57 -29.00 1.70 21.70
CA ALA A 57 -27.82 2.18 22.41
C ALA A 57 -28.02 2.30 23.95
N GLN A 58 -28.82 1.40 24.52
CA GLN A 58 -29.08 1.31 25.96
C GLN A 58 -28.03 0.42 26.65
N PRO A 59 -27.70 0.67 27.93
CA PRO A 59 -26.83 -0.22 28.71
C PRO A 59 -27.41 -1.63 28.79
N ILE A 60 -26.59 -2.66 28.55
CA ILE A 60 -27.03 -4.08 28.58
C ILE A 60 -26.40 -4.87 29.73
N ASP A 61 -26.10 -4.20 30.84
CA ASP A 61 -25.72 -4.87 32.09
C ASP A 61 -26.95 -5.52 32.77
N PRO A 62 -26.74 -6.46 33.72
CA PRO A 62 -27.84 -7.19 34.38
C PRO A 62 -28.91 -6.33 35.04
N ILE A 63 -28.55 -5.15 35.55
CA ILE A 63 -29.50 -4.27 36.24
C ILE A 63 -30.39 -3.60 35.20
N ALA A 64 -29.79 -3.04 34.14
CA ALA A 64 -30.52 -2.42 33.04
C ALA A 64 -31.44 -3.43 32.32
N VAL A 65 -30.93 -4.64 32.06
CA VAL A 65 -31.72 -5.72 31.43
C VAL A 65 -32.86 -6.18 32.33
N ALA A 66 -32.64 -6.31 33.65
CA ALA A 66 -33.70 -6.65 34.59
C ALA A 66 -34.79 -5.56 34.65
N GLY A 67 -34.39 -4.28 34.63
CA GLY A 67 -35.31 -3.15 34.57
C GLY A 67 -36.18 -3.19 33.30
N ARG A 68 -35.54 -3.40 32.14
CA ARG A 68 -36.24 -3.53 30.87
C ARG A 68 -37.25 -4.68 30.85
N LEU A 69 -36.86 -5.85 31.35
CA LEU A 69 -37.73 -7.01 31.42
C LEU A 69 -38.87 -6.84 32.44
N ALA A 70 -38.67 -6.01 33.47
CA ALA A 70 -39.73 -5.67 34.41
C ALA A 70 -40.80 -4.77 33.76
N GLU A 71 -40.37 -3.78 32.96
CA GLU A 71 -41.26 -2.89 32.20
C GLU A 71 -42.13 -3.65 31.20
N THR A 72 -41.58 -4.67 30.54
CA THR A 72 -42.33 -5.49 29.56
C THR A 72 -43.14 -6.62 30.22
N GLY A 73 -43.00 -6.83 31.53
CA GLY A 73 -43.65 -7.92 32.27
C GLY A 73 -43.00 -9.29 32.06
N ASP A 74 -41.85 -9.37 31.41
CA ASP A 74 -41.15 -10.62 31.08
C ASP A 74 -40.19 -11.11 32.18
N LEU A 75 -39.84 -10.27 33.15
CA LEU A 75 -38.83 -10.58 34.18
C LEU A 75 -39.13 -11.88 34.95
N GLY A 76 -40.40 -12.10 35.31
CA GLY A 76 -40.81 -13.33 35.98
C GLY A 76 -40.70 -14.57 35.09
N MET A 77 -40.88 -14.41 33.77
CA MET A 77 -40.86 -15.51 32.81
C MET A 77 -39.45 -15.95 32.41
N VAL A 78 -38.44 -15.09 32.59
CA VAL A 78 -37.03 -15.42 32.35
C VAL A 78 -36.30 -15.97 33.58
N GLY A 79 -36.97 -16.06 34.74
CA GLY A 79 -36.35 -16.54 35.99
C GLY A 79 -35.91 -15.45 36.97
N GLY A 80 -36.30 -14.19 36.73
CA GLY A 80 -36.01 -13.06 37.61
C GLY A 80 -34.58 -12.53 37.49
N ALA A 81 -34.31 -11.40 38.16
CA ALA A 81 -32.99 -10.76 38.17
C ALA A 81 -31.83 -11.70 38.61
N PRO A 82 -32.01 -12.62 39.59
CA PRO A 82 -30.96 -13.57 39.95
C PRO A 82 -30.49 -14.48 38.81
N TYR A 83 -31.36 -14.77 37.84
CA TYR A 83 -31.00 -15.62 36.70
C TYR A 83 -29.96 -14.93 35.79
N LEU A 84 -30.02 -13.62 35.60
CA LEU A 84 -29.05 -12.88 34.78
C LEU A 84 -27.62 -12.98 35.35
N HIS A 85 -27.48 -12.89 36.67
CA HIS A 85 -26.20 -13.09 37.34
C HIS A 85 -25.71 -14.53 37.25
N THR A 86 -26.64 -15.50 37.28
CA THR A 86 -26.32 -16.92 37.05
C THR A 86 -25.75 -17.12 35.65
N LEU A 87 -26.34 -16.48 34.62
CA LEU A 87 -25.86 -16.58 33.24
C LEU A 87 -24.45 -16.02 33.08
N ILE A 88 -24.14 -14.86 33.67
CA ILE A 88 -22.77 -14.33 33.65
C ILE A 88 -21.78 -15.30 34.31
N ALA A 89 -22.17 -15.92 35.43
CA ALA A 89 -21.30 -16.86 36.14
C ALA A 89 -21.01 -18.14 35.34
N THR A 90 -21.78 -18.45 34.28
CA THR A 90 -21.53 -19.62 33.42
C THR A 90 -20.37 -19.41 32.44
N VAL A 91 -19.91 -18.17 32.23
CA VAL A 91 -18.84 -17.87 31.26
C VAL A 91 -17.57 -17.32 31.93
N PRO A 92 -16.39 -17.92 31.69
CA PRO A 92 -15.12 -17.38 32.15
C PRO A 92 -14.70 -16.09 31.41
N THR A 93 -15.06 -15.97 30.12
CA THR A 93 -14.72 -14.85 29.25
C THR A 93 -15.70 -14.73 28.09
N ALA A 94 -15.94 -13.50 27.62
CA ALA A 94 -16.74 -13.25 26.42
C ALA A 94 -16.00 -13.55 25.11
N ALA A 95 -14.68 -13.79 25.14
CA ALA A 95 -13.89 -14.09 23.94
C ALA A 95 -14.37 -15.35 23.19
N ASN A 96 -14.98 -16.31 23.91
CA ASN A 96 -15.50 -17.55 23.33
C ASN A 96 -16.96 -17.46 22.83
N ALA A 97 -17.60 -16.29 22.93
CA ALA A 97 -19.01 -16.14 22.54
C ALA A 97 -19.32 -16.59 21.10
N PRO A 98 -18.48 -16.28 20.08
CA PRO A 98 -18.71 -16.77 18.72
C PRO A 98 -18.68 -18.31 18.62
N HIS A 99 -17.89 -18.98 19.46
CA HIS A 99 -17.86 -20.44 19.49
C HIS A 99 -19.16 -21.02 20.06
N TYR A 100 -19.67 -20.49 21.18
CA TYR A 100 -20.93 -20.96 21.76
C TYR A 100 -22.13 -20.67 20.85
N ALA A 101 -22.15 -19.53 20.17
CA ALA A 101 -23.20 -19.19 19.20
C ALA A 101 -23.28 -20.19 18.04
N ARG A 102 -22.13 -20.65 17.51
CA ARG A 102 -22.10 -21.70 16.48
C ARG A 102 -22.74 -23.01 16.96
N ILE A 103 -22.54 -23.38 18.23
CA ILE A 103 -23.15 -24.58 18.81
C ILE A 103 -24.68 -24.43 18.85
N VAL A 104 -25.19 -23.28 19.31
CA VAL A 104 -26.64 -22.99 19.36
C VAL A 104 -27.25 -23.05 17.96
N VAL A 105 -26.63 -22.42 16.96
CA VAL A 105 -27.10 -22.42 15.56
C VAL A 105 -27.10 -23.83 14.97
N GLU A 106 -26.07 -24.63 15.19
CA GLU A 106 -26.00 -26.02 14.72
C GLU A 106 -27.13 -26.87 15.31
N HIS A 107 -27.42 -26.70 16.60
CA HIS A 107 -28.55 -27.38 17.24
C HIS A 107 -29.91 -26.90 16.74
N ALA A 108 -30.06 -25.61 16.44
CA ALA A 108 -31.28 -25.03 15.86
C ALA A 108 -31.56 -25.60 14.46
N ARG A 109 -30.55 -25.69 13.60
CA ARG A 109 -30.67 -26.30 12.27
C ARG A 109 -31.13 -27.75 12.33
N ARG A 110 -30.55 -28.53 13.26
CA ARG A 110 -30.98 -29.93 13.49
C ARG A 110 -32.43 -30.04 13.93
N ARG A 111 -32.93 -29.08 14.74
CA ARG A 111 -34.36 -29.02 15.11
C ARG A 111 -35.24 -28.72 13.90
N GLN A 112 -34.88 -27.73 13.09
CA GLN A 112 -35.63 -27.36 11.89
C GLN A 112 -35.76 -28.55 10.91
N VAL A 113 -34.69 -29.33 10.71
CA VAL A 113 -34.72 -30.55 9.88
C VAL A 113 -35.63 -31.63 10.49
N ALA A 114 -35.61 -31.80 11.81
CA ALA A 114 -36.49 -32.76 12.50
C ALA A 114 -37.97 -32.33 12.43
N ASP A 115 -38.26 -31.04 12.58
CA ASP A 115 -39.60 -30.46 12.47
C ASP A 115 -40.12 -30.60 11.04
N LEU A 116 -39.27 -30.40 10.03
CA LEU A 116 -39.60 -30.67 8.64
C LEU A 116 -39.93 -32.15 8.40
N GLY A 117 -39.14 -33.07 8.94
CA GLY A 117 -39.43 -34.51 8.83
C GLY A 117 -40.79 -34.86 9.41
N THR A 118 -41.16 -34.24 10.53
CA THR A 118 -42.46 -34.43 11.19
C THR A 118 -43.60 -33.81 10.37
N TYR A 119 -43.39 -32.61 9.82
CA TYR A 119 -44.33 -31.91 8.96
C TYR A 119 -44.64 -32.68 7.67
N LEU A 120 -43.61 -33.21 6.99
CA LEU A 120 -43.77 -34.01 5.78
C LEU A 120 -44.51 -35.32 6.05
N ALA A 121 -44.20 -35.99 7.17
CA ALA A 121 -44.92 -37.20 7.59
C ALA A 121 -46.42 -36.93 7.80
N GLN A 122 -46.77 -35.87 8.53
CA GLN A 122 -48.17 -35.48 8.77
C GLN A 122 -48.92 -35.14 7.48
N ARG A 123 -48.26 -34.45 6.53
CA ARG A 123 -48.89 -34.08 5.25
C ARG A 123 -49.05 -35.26 4.29
N ALA A 124 -48.13 -36.22 4.35
CA ALA A 124 -48.25 -37.48 3.62
C ALA A 124 -49.44 -38.30 4.14
N GLU A 125 -49.62 -38.40 5.46
CA GLU A 125 -50.80 -39.06 6.07
C GLU A 125 -52.12 -38.35 5.72
N ALA A 126 -52.10 -37.03 5.54
CA ALA A 126 -53.26 -36.23 5.13
C ALA A 126 -53.63 -36.34 3.64
N GLY A 127 -52.89 -37.13 2.83
CA GLY A 127 -53.21 -37.38 1.42
C GLY A 127 -52.78 -36.28 0.44
N THR A 128 -51.79 -35.47 0.80
CA THR A 128 -51.22 -34.44 -0.10
C THR A 128 -50.52 -35.11 -1.30
N ASP A 129 -50.60 -34.49 -2.49
CA ASP A 129 -49.92 -35.00 -3.69
C ASP A 129 -48.40 -35.08 -3.51
N VAL A 130 -47.78 -36.11 -4.09
CA VAL A 130 -46.34 -36.37 -3.92
C VAL A 130 -45.48 -35.25 -4.52
N ALA A 131 -45.89 -34.64 -5.64
CA ALA A 131 -45.16 -33.54 -6.24
C ALA A 131 -45.18 -32.29 -5.34
N ASP A 132 -46.32 -32.01 -4.72
CA ASP A 132 -46.49 -30.90 -3.78
C ASP A 132 -45.72 -31.14 -2.46
N LEU A 133 -45.70 -32.38 -1.97
CA LEU A 133 -44.89 -32.78 -0.81
C LEU A 133 -43.39 -32.63 -1.08
N VAL A 134 -42.94 -33.05 -2.25
CA VAL A 134 -41.54 -32.90 -2.67
C VAL A 134 -41.19 -31.42 -2.88
N ALA A 135 -42.09 -30.62 -3.47
CA ALA A 135 -41.88 -29.19 -3.64
C ALA A 135 -41.84 -28.44 -2.31
N ALA A 136 -42.75 -28.74 -1.37
CA ALA A 136 -42.75 -28.15 -0.02
C ALA A 136 -41.52 -28.60 0.78
N GLY A 137 -41.15 -29.88 0.69
CA GLY A 137 -39.93 -30.41 1.28
C GLY A 137 -38.67 -29.75 0.74
N ARG A 138 -38.59 -29.54 -0.58
CA ARG A 138 -37.51 -28.80 -1.23
C ARG A 138 -37.49 -27.34 -0.80
N ALA A 139 -38.61 -26.62 -0.80
CA ALA A 139 -38.65 -25.22 -0.40
C ALA A 139 -38.21 -25.01 1.06
N ILE A 140 -38.60 -25.89 1.98
CA ILE A 140 -38.18 -25.80 3.39
C ILE A 140 -36.73 -26.29 3.56
N LEU A 141 -36.31 -27.32 2.83
CA LEU A 141 -34.90 -27.70 2.76
C LEU A 141 -34.05 -26.60 2.15
N ASP A 142 -34.54 -25.84 1.18
CA ASP A 142 -33.86 -24.72 0.53
C ASP A 142 -33.80 -23.52 1.48
N GLN A 143 -34.81 -23.29 2.32
CA GLN A 143 -34.75 -22.31 3.42
C GLN A 143 -33.83 -22.75 4.57
N ALA A 144 -33.81 -24.04 4.92
CA ALA A 144 -32.83 -24.60 5.86
C ALA A 144 -31.41 -24.66 5.23
N SER A 145 -31.36 -24.71 3.89
CA SER A 145 -30.20 -24.64 3.02
C SER A 145 -29.97 -23.23 2.47
N ASP A 146 -30.57 -22.17 3.03
CA ASP A 146 -29.99 -20.83 2.95
C ASP A 146 -28.71 -20.77 3.83
N GLY A 147 -28.41 -21.87 4.53
CA GLY A 147 -27.08 -22.26 4.99
C GLY A 147 -26.26 -23.15 4.02
N ALA A 148 -26.77 -23.56 2.84
CA ALA A 148 -25.96 -24.05 1.73
C ALA A 148 -25.30 -22.85 1.07
N GLN A 149 -24.29 -22.38 1.81
CA GLN A 149 -23.31 -21.39 1.44
C GLN A 149 -23.08 -21.43 -0.08
N TRP A 150 -23.51 -20.35 -0.75
CA TRP A 150 -22.58 -19.78 -1.71
C TRP A 150 -21.17 -19.86 -1.11
N PRO A 151 -20.17 -20.39 -1.81
CA PRO A 151 -18.80 -20.37 -1.29
C PRO A 151 -18.56 -18.97 -0.72
N PRO A 152 -18.02 -18.83 0.50
CA PRO A 152 -17.75 -17.51 1.06
C PRO A 152 -17.01 -16.73 -0.02
N LEU A 153 -17.46 -15.50 -0.32
CA LEU A 153 -16.85 -14.68 -1.36
C LEU A 153 -15.34 -14.69 -1.13
N ILE A 154 -14.61 -15.38 -2.01
CA ILE A 154 -13.16 -15.41 -1.96
C ILE A 154 -12.77 -14.14 -2.68
N GLU A 155 -12.36 -13.12 -1.93
CA GLU A 155 -12.02 -11.82 -2.51
C GLU A 155 -11.15 -11.98 -3.77
N LEU A 156 -11.57 -11.34 -4.86
CA LEU A 156 -10.83 -11.31 -6.12
C LEU A 156 -9.61 -10.40 -5.95
N GLY A 157 -8.61 -10.82 -5.18
CA GLY A 157 -7.41 -10.04 -4.92
C GLY A 157 -7.73 -8.66 -4.33
N ASP A 158 -8.12 -8.65 -3.07
CA ASP A 158 -7.80 -7.64 -2.07
C ASP A 158 -7.43 -6.24 -2.59
N HIS A 159 -8.42 -5.38 -2.81
CA HIS A 159 -8.26 -3.96 -2.48
C HIS A 159 -8.90 -3.78 -1.10
N ARG A 160 -8.24 -4.34 -0.07
CA ARG A 160 -8.47 -4.06 1.34
C ARG A 160 -8.67 -2.55 1.51
N HIS A 161 -9.47 -2.18 2.50
CA HIS A 161 -9.41 -0.83 3.08
C HIS A 161 -7.97 -0.64 3.57
N LEU A 162 -7.14 -0.03 2.72
CA LEU A 162 -5.73 0.19 2.99
C LEU A 162 -5.61 1.24 4.11
N PRO A 163 -4.59 1.15 4.97
CA PRO A 163 -4.43 2.10 6.06
C PRO A 163 -4.25 3.52 5.52
N ASP A 164 -4.79 4.50 6.24
CA ASP A 164 -4.53 5.90 5.94
C ASP A 164 -3.04 6.24 6.10
N PHE A 165 -2.55 7.18 5.29
CA PHE A 165 -1.16 7.63 5.37
C PHE A 165 -0.89 8.29 6.75
N PRO A 166 0.10 7.80 7.53
CA PRO A 166 0.36 8.32 8.87
C PRO A 166 1.19 9.61 8.80
N SER A 167 0.60 10.70 8.29
CA SER A 167 1.25 12.00 8.16
C SER A 167 1.77 12.58 9.48
N HIS A 168 1.16 12.22 10.61
CA HIS A 168 1.60 12.60 11.95
C HIS A 168 2.95 12.00 12.35
N ALA A 169 3.42 10.96 11.66
CA ALA A 169 4.76 10.41 11.83
C ALA A 169 5.85 11.23 11.11
N LEU A 170 5.47 12.20 10.27
CA LEU A 170 6.40 13.13 9.64
C LEU A 170 6.72 14.30 10.59
N PRO A 171 7.88 14.97 10.42
CA PRO A 171 8.16 16.22 11.12
C PRO A 171 7.04 17.23 10.90
N ALA A 172 6.67 18.00 11.93
CA ALA A 172 5.49 18.87 11.91
C ALA A 172 5.42 19.79 10.67
N TRP A 173 6.53 20.43 10.31
CA TRP A 173 6.60 21.32 9.14
C TRP A 173 6.42 20.60 7.80
N VAL A 174 6.73 19.31 7.73
CA VAL A 174 6.48 18.47 6.56
C VAL A 174 5.02 18.03 6.55
N ALA A 175 4.49 17.58 7.69
CA ALA A 175 3.11 17.14 7.83
C ALA A 175 2.10 18.26 7.49
N GLU A 176 2.35 19.48 7.96
CA GLU A 176 1.53 20.66 7.65
C GLU A 176 1.50 20.96 6.15
N MET A 177 2.66 20.90 5.47
CA MET A 177 2.73 21.09 4.02
C MET A 177 2.01 19.97 3.28
N VAL A 178 2.20 18.71 3.69
CA VAL A 178 1.54 17.54 3.11
C VAL A 178 0.02 17.68 3.19
N HIS A 179 -0.51 18.07 4.36
CA HIS A 179 -1.95 18.31 4.53
C HIS A 179 -2.44 19.49 3.72
N GLY A 180 -1.74 20.62 3.76
CA GLY A 180 -2.10 21.83 3.00
C GLY A 180 -2.16 21.55 1.49
N VAL A 181 -1.16 20.85 0.95
CA VAL A 181 -1.13 20.49 -0.48
C VAL A 181 -2.25 19.51 -0.81
N ALA A 182 -2.46 18.48 0.01
CA ALA A 182 -3.53 17.51 -0.20
C ALA A 182 -4.91 18.16 -0.18
N GLU A 183 -5.16 19.09 0.74
CA GLU A 183 -6.38 19.87 0.83
C GLU A 183 -6.55 20.80 -0.38
N PHE A 184 -5.57 21.64 -0.68
CA PHE A 184 -5.66 22.57 -1.80
C PHE A 184 -5.86 21.86 -3.14
N THR A 185 -5.09 20.79 -3.37
CA THR A 185 -5.15 20.04 -4.64
C THR A 185 -6.29 19.02 -4.66
N GLN A 186 -6.96 18.76 -3.53
CA GLN A 186 -8.01 17.75 -3.36
C GLN A 186 -7.52 16.36 -3.78
N THR A 187 -6.32 16.02 -3.33
CA THR A 187 -5.67 14.73 -3.52
C THR A 187 -5.55 13.97 -2.20
N PRO A 188 -5.33 12.65 -2.25
CA PRO A 188 -4.97 11.88 -1.07
C PRO A 188 -3.72 12.43 -0.38
N VAL A 189 -3.65 12.29 0.95
CA VAL A 189 -2.55 12.82 1.79
C VAL A 189 -1.22 12.15 1.44
N ASP A 190 -1.25 10.85 1.21
CA ASP A 190 -0.15 10.01 0.71
C ASP A 190 0.43 10.50 -0.61
N ALA A 191 -0.37 11.12 -1.50
CA ALA A 191 0.16 11.69 -2.73
C ALA A 191 1.22 12.76 -2.43
N ALA A 192 0.95 13.67 -1.49
CA ALA A 192 1.93 14.66 -1.06
C ALA A 192 2.98 14.05 -0.13
N GLY A 193 2.58 13.11 0.74
CA GLY A 193 3.46 12.43 1.71
C GLY A 193 4.59 11.63 1.06
N CYS A 194 4.31 10.83 0.03
CA CYS A 194 5.33 10.08 -0.70
C CYS A 194 6.34 11.02 -1.40
N ILE A 195 5.86 12.12 -1.99
CA ILE A 195 6.75 13.09 -2.65
C ILE A 195 7.54 13.91 -1.63
N ALA A 196 6.98 14.17 -0.44
CA ALA A 196 7.72 14.75 0.68
C ALA A 196 8.90 13.85 1.09
N LEU A 197 8.67 12.54 1.24
CA LEU A 197 9.72 11.57 1.54
C LEU A 197 10.78 11.54 0.44
N ALA A 198 10.38 11.55 -0.84
CA ALA A 198 11.33 11.66 -1.96
C ALA A 198 12.12 12.98 -1.91
N ALA A 199 11.51 14.09 -1.50
CA ALA A 199 12.18 15.37 -1.39
C ALA A 199 13.20 15.41 -0.25
N LEU A 200 12.84 14.91 0.94
CA LEU A 200 13.79 14.73 2.04
C LEU A 200 14.95 13.81 1.64
N SER A 201 14.61 12.73 0.95
CA SER A 201 15.56 11.76 0.42
C SER A 201 16.51 12.36 -0.62
N THR A 202 16.03 13.28 -1.46
CA THR A 202 16.83 14.05 -2.42
C THR A 202 17.77 15.04 -1.71
N ALA A 203 17.34 15.59 -0.57
CA ALA A 203 18.16 16.51 0.23
C ALA A 203 19.29 15.79 0.97
N ALA A 204 19.00 14.62 1.57
CA ALA A 204 19.93 13.88 2.43
C ALA A 204 20.73 12.75 1.72
N GLY A 205 20.22 12.24 0.60
CA GLY A 205 20.80 11.11 -0.12
C GLY A 205 22.25 11.36 -0.53
N GLY A 206 23.13 10.42 -0.19
CA GLY A 206 24.58 10.51 -0.45
C GLY A 206 25.32 11.45 0.50
N ARG A 207 24.61 12.06 1.46
CA ARG A 207 25.15 12.99 2.45
C ARG A 207 24.99 12.50 3.88
N ALA A 208 24.13 11.52 4.10
CA ALA A 208 23.97 10.86 5.39
C ALA A 208 23.60 9.37 5.24
N GLU A 209 24.08 8.57 6.18
CA GLU A 209 23.77 7.16 6.36
C GLU A 209 23.52 6.86 7.84
N VAL A 210 22.65 5.89 8.12
CA VAL A 210 22.33 5.45 9.48
C VAL A 210 23.15 4.21 9.79
N GLU A 211 23.90 4.25 10.89
CA GLU A 211 24.63 3.09 11.41
C GLU A 211 23.76 2.35 12.41
N VAL A 212 23.32 1.14 12.05
CA VAL A 212 22.42 0.33 12.86
C VAL A 212 23.20 -0.47 13.88
N ARG A 213 24.06 -1.38 13.41
CA ARG A 213 24.85 -2.27 14.27
C ARG A 213 26.07 -2.82 13.52
N GLY A 214 27.25 -2.69 14.12
CA GLY A 214 28.50 -3.22 13.55
C GLY A 214 28.81 -2.56 12.20
N SER A 215 28.94 -3.36 11.14
CA SER A 215 29.19 -2.86 9.79
C SER A 215 27.92 -2.57 8.98
N TRP A 216 26.74 -2.73 9.55
CA TRP A 216 25.49 -2.49 8.83
C TRP A 216 25.15 -0.99 8.82
N ARG A 217 25.17 -0.41 7.62
CA ARG A 217 24.78 0.98 7.33
C ARG A 217 23.70 1.04 6.28
N GLU A 218 22.76 1.95 6.45
CA GLU A 218 21.68 2.22 5.51
C GLU A 218 21.76 3.67 4.99
N PRO A 219 21.88 3.90 3.67
CA PRO A 219 21.90 5.23 3.11
C PRO A 219 20.48 5.84 3.10
N THR A 220 20.37 7.16 3.23
CA THR A 220 19.07 7.85 3.38
C THR A 220 18.26 8.02 2.08
N ASN A 221 18.68 7.40 0.99
CA ASN A 221 17.95 7.46 -0.28
C ASN A 221 16.81 6.43 -0.37
N LEU A 222 15.67 6.83 -0.95
CA LEU A 222 14.42 6.07 -1.01
C LEU A 222 13.89 5.98 -2.44
N PHE A 223 13.18 4.88 -2.74
CA PHE A 223 12.35 4.76 -3.92
C PHE A 223 10.88 4.78 -3.51
N THR A 224 10.18 5.88 -3.79
CA THR A 224 8.76 6.06 -3.49
C THR A 224 7.95 6.14 -4.77
N VAL A 225 6.80 5.47 -4.75
CA VAL A 225 6.01 5.24 -5.94
C VAL A 225 4.53 5.32 -5.57
N VAL A 226 3.86 6.39 -5.97
CA VAL A 226 2.43 6.61 -5.72
C VAL A 226 1.60 6.32 -6.97
N VAL A 227 0.53 5.55 -6.83
CA VAL A 227 -0.32 5.10 -7.93
C VAL A 227 -1.60 5.93 -7.95
N LEU A 228 -1.76 6.80 -8.93
CA LEU A 228 -2.90 7.70 -9.03
C LEU A 228 -3.54 7.65 -10.43
N PRO A 229 -4.88 7.62 -10.53
CA PRO A 229 -5.55 7.62 -11.82
C PRO A 229 -5.29 8.92 -12.61
N PRO A 230 -5.56 8.93 -13.93
CA PRO A 230 -5.56 10.15 -14.72
C PRO A 230 -6.47 11.23 -14.13
N GLY A 231 -6.09 12.51 -14.27
CA GLY A 231 -6.88 13.63 -13.74
C GLY A 231 -6.85 13.76 -12.20
N SER A 232 -5.96 13.02 -11.52
CA SER A 232 -5.72 13.08 -10.07
C SER A 232 -5.08 14.38 -9.57
N ARG A 233 -4.66 15.29 -10.46
CA ARG A 233 -3.85 16.50 -10.13
C ARG A 233 -2.45 16.17 -9.57
N LYS A 234 -1.94 14.97 -9.83
CA LYS A 234 -0.58 14.52 -9.44
C LYS A 234 0.54 15.50 -9.82
N SER A 235 0.46 16.15 -10.98
CA SER A 235 1.46 17.13 -11.42
C SER A 235 1.49 18.40 -10.54
N ALA A 236 0.33 18.81 -10.01
CA ALA A 236 0.26 19.97 -9.11
C ALA A 236 0.85 19.64 -7.72
N VAL A 237 0.61 18.43 -7.23
CA VAL A 237 1.24 17.91 -6.00
C VAL A 237 2.76 17.86 -6.18
N PHE A 238 3.24 17.26 -7.27
CA PHE A 238 4.67 17.22 -7.58
C PHE A 238 5.29 18.61 -7.58
N ALA A 239 4.72 19.55 -8.34
CA ALA A 239 5.24 20.91 -8.43
C ALA A 239 5.32 21.60 -7.06
N ALA A 240 4.27 21.48 -6.23
CA ALA A 240 4.25 22.09 -4.90
C ALA A 240 5.31 21.51 -3.96
N MET A 241 5.52 20.19 -4.02
CA MET A 241 6.44 19.48 -3.11
C MET A 241 7.91 19.56 -3.55
N THR A 242 8.19 19.65 -4.86
CA THR A 242 9.58 19.66 -5.38
C THR A 242 10.11 21.06 -5.68
N ALA A 243 9.26 22.09 -5.79
CA ALA A 243 9.70 23.46 -6.07
C ALA A 243 10.84 23.97 -5.17
N PRO A 244 10.86 23.70 -3.84
CA PRO A 244 11.98 24.12 -3.01
C PRO A 244 13.32 23.46 -3.36
N LEU A 245 13.32 22.23 -3.87
CA LEU A 245 14.54 21.56 -4.33
C LEU A 245 15.12 22.24 -5.56
N LEU A 246 14.26 22.60 -6.52
CA LEU A 246 14.66 23.32 -7.73
C LEU A 246 15.18 24.74 -7.38
N ALA A 247 14.57 25.41 -6.41
CA ALA A 247 15.04 26.70 -5.91
C ALA A 247 16.42 26.59 -5.23
N ALA A 248 16.63 25.53 -4.44
CA ALA A 248 17.92 25.26 -3.81
C ALA A 248 19.00 24.88 -4.84
N GLU A 249 18.67 24.06 -5.83
CA GLU A 249 19.54 23.74 -6.97
C GLU A 249 19.96 25.00 -7.71
N GLN A 250 19.02 25.89 -8.04
CA GLN A 250 19.32 27.16 -8.70
C GLN A 250 20.27 28.02 -7.85
N THR A 251 20.07 28.05 -6.53
CA THR A 251 20.95 28.77 -5.60
C THR A 251 22.38 28.20 -5.63
N MET A 252 22.51 26.87 -5.68
CA MET A 252 23.82 26.21 -5.82
C MET A 252 24.46 26.52 -7.18
N VAL A 253 23.68 26.48 -8.26
CA VAL A 253 24.13 26.86 -9.61
C VAL A 253 24.68 28.28 -9.64
N GLU A 254 23.97 29.25 -9.05
CA GLU A 254 24.42 30.65 -8.98
C GLU A 254 25.74 30.79 -8.20
N ARG A 255 25.89 30.05 -7.09
CA ARG A 255 27.12 30.01 -6.29
C ARG A 255 28.30 29.37 -7.01
N THR A 256 28.06 28.35 -7.85
CA THR A 256 29.13 27.59 -8.52
C THR A 256 29.60 28.25 -9.83
N LYS A 257 28.74 29.01 -10.53
CA LYS A 257 29.08 29.69 -11.80
C LYS A 257 30.41 30.48 -11.76
N PRO A 258 30.68 31.33 -10.75
CA PRO A 258 31.95 32.07 -10.69
C PRO A 258 33.17 31.15 -10.62
N ALA A 259 33.10 30.08 -9.82
CA ALA A 259 34.19 29.12 -9.67
C ALA A 259 34.46 28.34 -10.97
N ILE A 260 33.42 28.06 -11.75
CA ILE A 260 33.57 27.45 -13.09
C ILE A 260 34.32 28.39 -14.02
N VAL A 261 33.91 29.66 -14.09
CA VAL A 261 34.57 30.66 -14.95
C VAL A 261 36.05 30.83 -14.56
N GLU A 262 36.34 30.88 -13.25
CA GLU A 262 37.70 30.98 -12.73
C GLU A 262 38.54 29.74 -13.08
N ALA A 263 38.01 28.53 -12.85
CA ALA A 263 38.70 27.28 -13.16
C ALA A 263 38.94 27.10 -14.67
N GLU A 264 37.94 27.37 -15.51
CA GLU A 264 38.08 27.31 -16.97
C GLU A 264 39.11 28.32 -17.49
N LEU A 265 39.12 29.55 -16.94
CA LEU A 265 40.10 30.55 -17.30
C LEU A 265 41.51 30.11 -16.89
N SER A 266 41.67 29.59 -15.68
CA SER A 266 42.94 29.07 -15.17
C SER A 266 43.49 27.94 -16.05
N ALA A 267 42.65 26.93 -16.36
CA ALA A 267 43.00 25.83 -17.24
C ALA A 267 43.38 26.31 -18.65
N ARG A 268 42.63 27.28 -19.21
CA ARG A 268 42.90 27.86 -20.53
C ARG A 268 44.20 28.66 -20.56
N VAL A 269 44.52 29.40 -19.50
CA VAL A 269 45.78 30.15 -19.38
C VAL A 269 46.96 29.19 -19.30
N ALA A 270 46.86 28.15 -18.46
CA ALA A 270 47.88 27.12 -18.32
C ALA A 270 48.11 26.35 -19.64
N SER A 271 47.03 25.96 -20.33
CA SER A 271 47.10 25.29 -21.64
C SER A 271 47.76 26.18 -22.70
N LYS A 272 47.37 27.46 -22.81
CA LYS A 272 48.03 28.41 -23.75
C LYS A 272 49.50 28.65 -23.41
N ALA A 273 49.85 28.69 -22.13
CA ALA A 273 51.24 28.80 -21.70
C ALA A 273 52.04 27.56 -22.13
N ALA A 274 51.49 26.36 -21.93
CA ALA A 274 52.09 25.10 -22.38
C ALA A 274 52.33 25.08 -23.90
N GLU A 275 51.32 25.43 -24.70
CA GLU A 275 51.44 25.50 -26.16
C GLU A 275 52.51 26.50 -26.61
N LYS A 276 52.52 27.70 -26.01
CA LYS A 276 53.49 28.74 -26.34
C LYS A 276 54.92 28.30 -26.01
N THR A 277 55.14 27.71 -24.83
CA THR A 277 56.46 27.25 -24.39
C THR A 277 56.91 26.02 -25.20
N ALA A 278 56.00 25.13 -25.56
CA ALA A 278 56.29 24.00 -26.45
C ALA A 278 56.73 24.46 -27.85
N LEU A 279 56.05 25.47 -28.42
CA LEU A 279 56.44 26.06 -29.70
C LEU A 279 57.79 26.77 -29.63
N ALA A 280 58.11 27.41 -28.50
CA ALA A 280 59.43 28.00 -28.26
C ALA A 280 60.52 26.92 -28.18
N ALA A 281 60.25 25.80 -27.49
CA ALA A 281 61.18 24.67 -27.40
C ALA A 281 61.50 24.08 -28.79
N ALA A 282 60.51 23.99 -29.68
CA ALA A 282 60.68 23.50 -31.04
C ALA A 282 61.68 24.34 -31.87
N ASN A 283 61.86 25.61 -31.53
CA ASN A 283 62.75 26.55 -32.22
C ASN A 283 64.08 26.80 -31.48
N ALA A 284 64.30 26.15 -30.32
CA ALA A 284 65.47 26.36 -29.48
C ALA A 284 66.65 25.42 -29.82
N ASP A 285 67.86 25.85 -29.44
CA ASP A 285 69.07 25.03 -29.51
C ASP A 285 69.05 23.87 -28.49
N ALA A 286 69.98 22.93 -28.61
CA ALA A 286 69.96 21.71 -27.78
C ALA A 286 70.06 21.99 -26.27
N SER A 287 70.68 23.10 -25.86
CA SER A 287 70.80 23.45 -24.43
C SER A 287 69.54 24.12 -23.87
N GLY A 288 68.80 24.91 -24.66
CA GLY A 288 67.58 25.59 -24.20
C GLY A 288 66.31 24.75 -24.38
N ARG A 289 66.33 23.79 -25.30
CA ARG A 289 65.16 22.94 -25.62
C ARG A 289 64.68 22.13 -24.43
N ASP A 290 65.58 21.48 -23.70
CA ASP A 290 65.20 20.57 -22.60
C ASP A 290 64.52 21.34 -21.45
N THR A 291 65.01 22.55 -21.13
CA THR A 291 64.42 23.42 -20.11
C THR A 291 63.02 23.88 -20.52
N LEU A 292 62.85 24.35 -21.76
CA LEU A 292 61.56 24.80 -22.27
C LEU A 292 60.55 23.64 -22.39
N LEU A 293 61.01 22.43 -22.71
CA LEU A 293 60.15 21.25 -22.75
C LEU A 293 59.65 20.87 -21.36
N ALA A 294 60.51 20.95 -20.34
CA ALA A 294 60.13 20.72 -18.95
C ALA A 294 59.11 21.77 -18.46
N GLU A 295 59.31 23.05 -18.79
CA GLU A 295 58.37 24.12 -18.48
C GLU A 295 57.01 23.94 -19.19
N ALA A 296 57.02 23.56 -20.48
CA ALA A 296 55.81 23.30 -21.23
C ALA A 296 55.04 22.11 -20.65
N THR A 297 55.75 21.05 -20.25
CA THR A 297 55.18 19.88 -19.60
C THR A 297 54.56 20.25 -18.25
N ALA A 298 55.26 21.05 -17.42
CA ALA A 298 54.73 21.51 -16.14
C ALA A 298 53.46 22.37 -16.32
N ALA A 299 53.42 23.25 -17.32
CA ALA A 299 52.24 24.04 -17.64
C ALA A 299 51.07 23.17 -18.15
N ALA A 300 51.35 22.15 -18.97
CA ALA A 300 50.34 21.19 -19.43
C ALA A 300 49.78 20.37 -18.27
N MET A 301 50.65 19.87 -17.38
CA MET A 301 50.25 19.17 -16.16
C MET A 301 49.43 20.06 -15.23
N HIS A 302 49.77 21.35 -15.13
CA HIS A 302 48.97 22.30 -14.36
C HIS A 302 47.58 22.49 -14.98
N ALA A 303 47.48 22.62 -16.31
CA ALA A 303 46.21 22.72 -17.01
C ALA A 303 45.32 21.48 -16.77
N ASP A 304 45.90 20.28 -16.87
CA ASP A 304 45.21 19.01 -16.63
C ASP A 304 44.81 18.82 -15.15
N ALA A 305 45.59 19.36 -14.20
CA ALA A 305 45.29 19.28 -12.78
C ALA A 305 44.14 20.21 -12.33
N VAL A 306 43.78 21.23 -13.14
CA VAL A 306 42.67 22.13 -12.82
C VAL A 306 41.36 21.37 -12.99
N THR A 307 40.70 21.07 -11.87
CA THR A 307 39.36 20.46 -11.87
C THR A 307 38.32 21.57 -12.04
N VAL A 308 37.59 21.53 -13.15
CA VAL A 308 36.45 22.43 -13.38
C VAL A 308 35.21 21.83 -12.71
N PRO A 309 34.57 22.55 -11.77
CA PRO A 309 33.33 22.08 -11.16
C PRO A 309 32.24 21.87 -12.22
N VAL A 310 31.38 20.88 -12.03
CA VAL A 310 30.17 20.76 -12.85
C VAL A 310 29.07 21.65 -12.29
N LEU A 311 28.11 22.03 -13.13
CA LEU A 311 26.92 22.70 -12.65
C LEU A 311 26.12 21.75 -11.75
N PRO A 312 25.76 22.17 -10.54
CA PRO A 312 24.93 21.37 -9.65
C PRO A 312 23.59 21.02 -10.30
N GLN A 313 23.23 19.75 -10.25
CA GLN A 313 21.96 19.21 -10.66
C GLN A 313 21.55 18.11 -9.69
N LEU A 314 20.43 18.31 -9.01
CA LEU A 314 19.89 17.39 -8.02
C LEU A 314 18.82 16.49 -8.62
N ILE A 315 18.05 17.02 -9.56
CA ILE A 315 16.88 16.34 -10.12
C ILE A 315 17.09 16.09 -11.62
N ALA A 316 16.73 14.88 -12.02
CA ALA A 316 16.57 14.50 -13.41
C ALA A 316 15.11 14.04 -13.65
N ASP A 317 14.65 14.19 -14.89
CA ASP A 317 13.34 13.70 -15.35
C ASP A 317 13.54 12.88 -16.64
N ASP A 318 12.80 11.77 -16.75
CA ASP A 318 12.83 10.81 -17.87
C ASP A 318 14.22 10.48 -18.46
N VAL A 319 15.18 10.10 -17.59
CA VAL A 319 16.54 9.74 -17.99
C VAL A 319 16.72 8.26 -18.31
N THR A 320 17.63 7.96 -19.24
CA THR A 320 18.12 6.59 -19.48
C THR A 320 19.02 6.12 -18.34
N SER A 321 19.21 4.80 -18.21
CA SER A 321 20.10 4.24 -17.17
C SER A 321 21.55 4.70 -17.33
N GLU A 322 22.02 4.85 -18.57
CA GLU A 322 23.37 5.33 -18.89
C GLU A 322 23.54 6.82 -18.57
N GLU A 323 22.52 7.63 -18.87
CA GLU A 323 22.51 9.05 -18.54
C GLU A 323 22.42 9.26 -17.03
N ALA A 324 21.54 8.51 -16.35
CA ALA A 324 21.45 8.52 -14.89
C ALA A 324 22.79 8.17 -14.23
N ALA A 325 23.53 7.19 -14.76
CA ALA A 325 24.86 6.83 -14.24
C ALA A 325 25.89 7.95 -14.47
N SER A 326 25.82 8.64 -15.61
CA SER A 326 26.73 9.73 -15.95
C SER A 326 26.47 10.98 -15.10
N LEU A 327 25.20 11.38 -14.96
CA LEU A 327 24.76 12.46 -14.08
C LEU A 327 25.10 12.14 -12.62
N LEU A 328 24.82 10.93 -12.16
CA LEU A 328 25.15 10.52 -10.79
C LEU A 328 26.65 10.64 -10.50
N ALA A 329 27.52 10.33 -11.48
CA ALA A 329 28.97 10.50 -11.33
C ALA A 329 29.38 11.97 -11.28
N GLU A 330 28.86 12.79 -12.19
CA GLU A 330 29.13 14.22 -12.26
C GLU A 330 28.69 14.95 -10.99
N GLN A 331 27.55 14.55 -10.42
CA GLN A 331 26.97 15.16 -9.23
C GLN A 331 27.53 14.58 -7.93
N GLY A 332 28.72 13.96 -7.98
CA GLY A 332 29.43 13.48 -6.80
C GLY A 332 28.72 12.33 -6.09
N GLY A 333 28.03 11.47 -6.84
CA GLY A 333 27.31 10.31 -6.33
C GLY A 333 25.89 10.59 -5.85
N ARG A 334 25.32 11.77 -6.11
CA ARG A 334 23.97 12.15 -5.67
C ARG A 334 23.08 12.50 -6.86
N LEU A 335 21.92 11.85 -6.97
CA LEU A 335 20.91 12.20 -7.98
C LEU A 335 19.52 11.78 -7.50
N ALA A 336 18.49 12.51 -7.90
CA ALA A 336 17.11 12.09 -7.78
C ALA A 336 16.44 12.06 -9.16
N VAL A 337 15.63 11.04 -9.40
CA VAL A 337 14.71 11.02 -10.54
C VAL A 337 13.30 11.21 -10.00
N LEU A 338 12.77 12.42 -10.21
CA LEU A 338 11.45 12.83 -9.71
C LEU A 338 10.56 13.12 -10.91
N SER A 339 9.48 12.37 -11.07
CA SER A 339 8.59 12.52 -12.22
C SER A 339 7.13 12.27 -11.85
N PRO A 340 6.19 13.11 -12.30
CA PRO A 340 4.75 12.86 -12.16
C PRO A 340 4.25 11.75 -13.11
N GLU A 341 5.17 10.99 -13.74
CA GLU A 341 4.92 9.92 -14.69
C GLU A 341 5.75 8.66 -14.40
N GLY A 342 5.38 7.54 -15.03
CA GLY A 342 6.06 6.24 -14.88
C GLY A 342 6.86 5.80 -16.12
N GLY A 343 7.07 6.69 -17.11
CA GLY A 343 7.73 6.36 -18.37
C GLY A 343 9.13 5.75 -18.21
N ILE A 344 9.84 6.18 -17.16
CA ILE A 344 11.17 5.70 -16.80
C ILE A 344 11.26 4.18 -16.66
N PHE A 345 10.22 3.49 -16.18
CA PHE A 345 10.29 2.04 -16.03
C PHE A 345 10.42 1.33 -17.37
N ALA A 346 9.78 1.83 -18.42
CA ALA A 346 9.95 1.30 -19.76
C ALA A 346 11.34 1.60 -20.31
N THR A 347 11.90 2.77 -20.00
CA THR A 347 13.28 3.14 -20.33
C THR A 347 14.28 2.17 -19.67
N ILE A 348 14.13 1.92 -18.37
CA ILE A 348 14.93 0.96 -17.59
C ILE A 348 14.80 -0.46 -18.15
N ALA A 349 13.59 -0.85 -18.58
CA ALA A 349 13.32 -2.16 -19.20
C ALA A 349 13.93 -2.30 -20.61
N GLY A 350 14.62 -1.28 -21.12
CA GLY A 350 15.33 -1.32 -22.39
C GLY A 350 14.53 -0.84 -23.59
N ARG A 351 13.53 0.04 -23.42
CA ARG A 351 12.78 0.64 -24.55
C ARG A 351 13.69 1.22 -25.63
N TYR A 352 14.84 1.80 -25.25
CA TYR A 352 15.80 2.43 -26.17
C TYR A 352 17.03 1.57 -26.48
N SER A 353 17.52 0.80 -25.51
CA SER A 353 18.74 -0.03 -25.64
C SER A 353 18.46 -1.46 -26.13
N GLY A 354 17.22 -1.93 -26.04
CA GLY A 354 16.82 -3.32 -26.30
C GLY A 354 17.14 -4.29 -25.15
N THR A 355 17.91 -3.87 -24.14
CA THR A 355 18.29 -4.69 -22.98
C THR A 355 18.04 -3.94 -21.66
N PRO A 356 17.43 -4.59 -20.65
CA PRO A 356 17.20 -3.96 -19.35
C PRO A 356 18.52 -3.61 -18.65
N ASN A 357 18.66 -2.36 -18.21
CA ASN A 357 19.82 -1.89 -17.43
C ASN A 357 19.35 -1.33 -16.08
N LEU A 358 19.45 -2.17 -15.05
CA LEU A 358 18.97 -1.89 -13.69
C LEU A 358 20.10 -1.52 -12.73
N GLU A 359 21.35 -1.70 -13.12
CA GLU A 359 22.49 -1.71 -12.19
C GLU A 359 22.65 -0.37 -11.47
N VAL A 360 22.50 0.74 -12.19
CA VAL A 360 22.56 2.10 -11.62
C VAL A 360 21.49 2.31 -10.54
N PHE A 361 20.27 1.81 -10.73
CA PHE A 361 19.19 1.94 -9.76
C PHE A 361 19.40 1.02 -8.56
N LEU A 362 19.89 -0.21 -8.77
CA LEU A 362 20.14 -1.15 -7.69
C LEU A 362 21.29 -0.69 -6.79
N LYS A 363 22.40 -0.26 -7.39
CA LYS A 363 23.58 0.26 -6.66
C LYS A 363 23.32 1.63 -6.06
N GLY A 364 22.67 2.52 -6.82
CA GLY A 364 22.24 3.83 -6.32
C GLY A 364 21.26 3.73 -5.15
N HIS A 365 20.41 2.69 -5.10
CA HIS A 365 19.61 2.42 -3.91
C HIS A 365 20.46 1.89 -2.74
N ALA A 366 21.35 0.93 -3.01
CA ALA A 366 22.09 0.25 -1.95
C ALA A 366 23.22 1.09 -1.35
N GLY A 367 23.78 2.05 -2.09
CA GLY A 367 25.03 2.71 -1.73
C GLY A 367 26.28 1.94 -2.18
N ASP A 368 26.13 0.89 -2.99
CA ASP A 368 27.23 0.02 -3.41
C ASP A 368 28.09 0.71 -4.46
N MET A 369 29.42 0.72 -4.26
CA MET A 369 30.37 1.34 -5.18
C MET A 369 30.11 0.92 -6.63
N MET A 370 30.10 1.92 -7.53
CA MET A 370 29.87 1.72 -8.95
C MET A 370 30.96 2.36 -9.79
N ARG A 371 31.22 1.76 -10.96
CA ARG A 371 32.20 2.21 -11.94
C ARG A 371 31.48 2.59 -13.21
N VAL A 372 31.69 3.81 -13.68
CA VAL A 372 31.11 4.33 -14.91
C VAL A 372 32.22 4.46 -15.94
N ASN A 373 32.22 3.56 -16.92
CA ASN A 373 33.18 3.60 -18.02
C ASN A 373 32.69 4.59 -19.08
N ARG A 374 33.44 5.65 -19.34
CA ARG A 374 33.17 6.61 -20.42
C ARG A 374 34.03 6.27 -21.63
N ARG A 375 33.49 6.39 -22.86
CA ARG A 375 34.24 6.09 -24.09
C ARG A 375 35.41 7.06 -24.34
N SER A 376 35.36 8.26 -23.76
CA SER A 376 36.26 9.38 -24.07
C SER A 376 37.00 9.97 -22.87
N ARG A 377 36.81 9.43 -21.65
CA ARG A 377 37.44 9.87 -20.39
C ARG A 377 37.80 8.65 -19.54
N ASP A 378 38.67 8.84 -18.56
CA ASP A 378 39.00 7.79 -17.60
C ASP A 378 37.74 7.31 -16.86
N PRO A 379 37.68 6.01 -16.47
CA PRO A 379 36.57 5.48 -15.71
C PRO A 379 36.36 6.25 -14.40
N GLU A 380 35.15 6.73 -14.15
CA GLU A 380 34.78 7.41 -12.91
C GLU A 380 34.30 6.38 -11.89
N HIS A 381 34.82 6.46 -10.66
CA HIS A 381 34.41 5.61 -9.53
C HIS A 381 33.50 6.42 -8.60
N ILE A 382 32.26 5.97 -8.44
CA ILE A 382 31.34 6.52 -7.45
C ILE A 382 31.41 5.63 -6.22
N LYS A 383 32.02 6.11 -5.14
CA LYS A 383 32.21 5.33 -3.90
C LYS A 383 30.88 5.04 -3.19
N HIS A 384 30.02 6.06 -3.11
CA HIS A 384 28.75 6.01 -2.37
C HIS A 384 27.61 6.55 -3.25
N PRO A 385 27.16 5.80 -4.27
CA PRO A 385 26.07 6.25 -5.12
C PRO A 385 24.75 6.27 -4.34
N ALA A 386 24.05 7.40 -4.40
CA ALA A 386 22.75 7.61 -3.79
C ALA A 386 21.78 8.13 -4.84
N LEU A 387 20.91 7.24 -5.29
CA LEU A 387 19.84 7.54 -6.22
C LEU A 387 18.51 7.55 -5.48
N THR A 388 17.73 8.63 -5.63
CA THR A 388 16.36 8.72 -5.12
C THR A 388 15.38 8.55 -6.28
N LEU A 389 14.28 7.84 -6.06
CA LEU A 389 13.15 7.78 -6.99
C LEU A 389 11.89 8.32 -6.30
N GLY A 390 11.20 9.24 -6.96
CA GLY A 390 9.89 9.73 -6.54
C GLY A 390 8.97 9.82 -7.75
N LEU A 391 8.06 8.86 -7.89
CA LEU A 391 7.26 8.71 -9.12
C LEU A 391 5.76 8.70 -8.82
N ALA A 392 4.96 9.35 -9.67
CA ALA A 392 3.51 9.13 -9.72
C ALA A 392 3.09 8.40 -11.00
N LEU A 393 2.80 7.12 -10.87
CA LEU A 393 2.35 6.30 -11.98
C LEU A 393 0.83 6.21 -12.06
N GLN A 394 0.37 5.75 -13.22
CA GLN A 394 -1.02 5.35 -13.41
C GLN A 394 -1.18 3.85 -13.09
N PRO A 395 -2.37 3.39 -12.67
CA PRO A 395 -2.62 1.98 -12.33
C PRO A 395 -2.23 0.97 -13.42
N GLU A 396 -2.39 1.33 -14.69
CA GLU A 396 -1.97 0.52 -15.83
C GLU A 396 -0.46 0.27 -15.86
N VAL A 397 0.35 1.30 -15.59
CA VAL A 397 1.80 1.17 -15.54
C VAL A 397 2.21 0.24 -14.39
N LEU A 398 1.52 0.30 -13.24
CA LEU A 398 1.78 -0.56 -12.08
C LEU A 398 1.67 -2.04 -12.48
N ARG A 399 0.56 -2.38 -13.15
CA ARG A 399 0.27 -3.75 -13.58
C ARG A 399 1.27 -4.25 -14.60
N ASP A 400 1.73 -3.37 -15.49
CA ASP A 400 2.72 -3.72 -16.51
C ASP A 400 4.11 -3.98 -15.90
N LEU A 401 4.45 -3.42 -14.73
CA LEU A 401 5.78 -3.57 -14.10
C LEU A 401 6.20 -5.03 -13.92
N ALA A 402 5.28 -5.90 -13.51
CA ALA A 402 5.58 -7.32 -13.30
C ALA A 402 5.93 -8.06 -14.59
N GLY A 403 5.39 -7.61 -15.72
CA GLY A 403 5.68 -8.16 -17.05
C GLY A 403 6.94 -7.58 -17.69
N MET A 404 7.52 -6.51 -17.14
CA MET A 404 8.68 -5.85 -17.73
C MET A 404 9.94 -6.74 -17.63
N PRO A 405 10.69 -6.90 -18.75
CA PRO A 405 11.91 -7.70 -18.75
C PRO A 405 12.90 -7.26 -17.66
N GLY A 406 13.31 -8.21 -16.83
CA GLY A 406 14.28 -7.98 -15.77
C GLY A 406 13.74 -7.36 -14.47
N PHE A 407 12.46 -7.01 -14.37
CA PHE A 407 11.92 -6.40 -13.15
C PHE A 407 11.60 -7.43 -12.06
N ARG A 408 11.06 -8.60 -12.44
CA ARG A 408 10.91 -9.75 -11.54
C ARG A 408 12.26 -10.41 -11.27
N GLY A 409 12.56 -10.70 -10.01
CA GLY A 409 13.75 -11.45 -9.57
C GLY A 409 15.10 -10.72 -9.62
N LYS A 410 15.17 -9.48 -10.13
CA LYS A 410 16.41 -8.66 -10.10
C LYS A 410 16.39 -7.56 -9.04
N GLY A 411 15.37 -7.52 -8.18
CA GLY A 411 15.36 -6.75 -6.94
C GLY A 411 15.01 -5.25 -7.05
N LEU A 412 14.67 -4.70 -8.22
CA LEU A 412 14.25 -3.29 -8.31
C LEU A 412 12.92 -3.07 -7.58
N LEU A 413 11.90 -3.89 -7.89
CA LEU A 413 10.58 -3.80 -7.26
C LEU A 413 10.63 -4.02 -5.74
N ALA A 414 11.58 -4.81 -5.27
CA ALA A 414 11.81 -5.08 -3.84
C ALA A 414 12.26 -3.85 -3.03
N ARG A 415 12.70 -2.78 -3.69
CA ARG A 415 13.19 -1.54 -3.06
C ARG A 415 12.15 -0.42 -3.06
N ILE A 416 11.01 -0.63 -3.71
CA ILE A 416 9.99 0.39 -3.90
C ILE A 416 9.03 0.42 -2.71
N LEU A 417 8.80 1.62 -2.19
CA LEU A 417 7.74 1.96 -1.25
C LEU A 417 6.50 2.36 -2.05
N PHE A 418 5.59 1.39 -2.25
CA PHE A 418 4.35 1.59 -3.00
C PHE A 418 3.28 2.27 -2.17
N SER A 419 2.57 3.21 -2.78
CA SER A 419 1.35 3.79 -2.23
C SER A 419 0.22 3.69 -3.25
N LEU A 420 -0.86 2.98 -2.90
CA LEU A 420 -2.09 2.84 -3.68
C LEU A 420 -3.24 3.61 -2.99
N PRO A 421 -3.21 4.95 -3.00
CA PRO A 421 -4.21 5.76 -2.31
C PRO A 421 -5.63 5.59 -2.88
N GLU A 422 -6.63 5.84 -2.03
CA GLU A 422 -8.02 5.92 -2.50
C GLU A 422 -8.21 7.08 -3.49
N ASN A 423 -9.01 6.84 -4.53
CA ASN A 423 -9.25 7.86 -5.55
C ASN A 423 -10.23 8.94 -5.07
N THR A 424 -9.77 10.20 -5.04
CA THR A 424 -10.63 11.36 -4.70
C THR A 424 -11.46 11.89 -5.87
N VAL A 425 -11.17 11.49 -7.12
CA VAL A 425 -11.91 11.94 -8.32
C VAL A 425 -13.39 11.59 -8.16
N GLY A 426 -14.26 12.61 -8.29
CA GLY A 426 -15.71 12.46 -8.10
C GLY A 426 -16.22 12.76 -6.69
N ARG A 427 -15.32 12.92 -5.70
CA ARG A 427 -15.66 13.26 -4.30
C ARG A 427 -14.98 14.54 -3.80
N ARG A 428 -14.38 15.32 -4.71
CA ARG A 428 -13.62 16.53 -4.39
C ARG A 428 -14.52 17.68 -3.93
N LYS A 429 -14.05 18.48 -3.00
CA LYS A 429 -14.63 19.78 -2.61
C LYS A 429 -14.05 20.89 -3.51
N PRO A 430 -14.86 21.53 -4.38
CA PRO A 430 -14.40 22.69 -5.14
C PRO A 430 -14.08 23.87 -4.22
N GLY A 431 -13.11 24.71 -4.61
CA GLY A 431 -12.79 25.95 -3.90
C GLY A 431 -12.08 25.75 -2.56
N ALA A 432 -11.27 24.71 -2.41
CA ALA A 432 -10.41 24.53 -1.25
C ALA A 432 -9.44 25.70 -1.11
N ASP A 433 -9.20 26.11 0.13
CA ASP A 433 -8.30 27.21 0.44
C ASP A 433 -6.85 26.90 -0.01
N PRO A 434 -6.09 27.90 -0.46
CA PRO A 434 -4.69 27.73 -0.77
C PRO A 434 -3.89 27.34 0.47
N VAL A 435 -2.75 26.66 0.25
CA VAL A 435 -1.80 26.40 1.33
C VAL A 435 -1.42 27.72 2.01
N PRO A 436 -1.51 27.82 3.35
CA PRO A 436 -1.11 29.03 4.05
C PRO A 436 0.33 29.43 3.71
N GLU A 437 0.56 30.71 3.44
CA GLU A 437 1.88 31.21 3.03
C GLU A 437 2.98 30.91 4.07
N SER A 438 2.63 30.95 5.36
CA SER A 438 3.54 30.56 6.44
C SER A 438 3.99 29.10 6.32
N VAL A 439 3.07 28.18 6.06
CA VAL A 439 3.37 26.74 5.91
C VAL A 439 4.28 26.51 4.70
N ALA A 440 3.93 27.10 3.56
CA ALA A 440 4.73 26.98 2.33
C ALA A 440 6.14 27.56 2.50
N THR A 441 6.25 28.71 3.18
CA THR A 441 7.54 29.37 3.46
C THR A 441 8.40 28.55 4.41
N THR A 442 7.84 28.00 5.49
CA THR A 442 8.56 27.13 6.43
C THR A 442 9.06 25.87 5.73
N TYR A 443 8.21 25.21 4.94
CA TYR A 443 8.61 24.03 4.16
C TYR A 443 9.76 24.35 3.20
N ALA A 444 9.64 25.43 2.42
CA ALA A 444 10.65 25.82 1.46
C ALA A 444 11.98 26.19 2.12
N THR A 445 11.93 26.93 3.23
CA THR A 445 13.12 27.35 3.99
C THR A 445 13.86 26.16 4.58
N ASN A 446 13.13 25.24 5.22
CA ASN A 446 13.73 24.11 5.91
C ASN A 446 14.31 23.09 4.92
N LEU A 447 13.55 22.74 3.87
CA LEU A 447 14.04 21.82 2.85
C LEU A 447 15.22 22.40 2.06
N GLY A 448 15.17 23.69 1.73
CA GLY A 448 16.29 24.40 1.10
C GLY A 448 17.53 24.41 1.99
N ALA A 449 17.36 24.67 3.30
CA ALA A 449 18.45 24.64 4.26
C ALA A 449 19.09 23.25 4.38
N MET A 450 18.31 22.17 4.36
CA MET A 450 18.85 20.79 4.32
C MET A 450 19.73 20.60 3.09
N VAL A 451 19.22 20.94 1.90
CA VAL A 451 19.96 20.80 0.63
C VAL A 451 21.28 21.57 0.67
N THR A 452 21.25 22.84 1.09
CA THR A 452 22.43 23.71 1.07
C THR A 452 23.45 23.35 2.14
N THR A 453 23.00 22.92 3.32
CA THR A 453 23.90 22.56 4.44
C THR A 453 24.64 21.25 4.16
N LEU A 454 23.93 20.27 3.59
CA LEU A 454 24.51 18.98 3.21
C LEU A 454 25.23 18.99 1.87
N ALA A 455 25.08 20.05 1.06
CA ALA A 455 25.62 20.10 -0.31
C ALA A 455 27.13 19.80 -0.38
N GLU A 456 27.89 20.31 0.60
CA GLU A 456 29.35 20.28 0.64
C GLU A 456 29.92 18.98 1.25
N TRP A 457 29.07 18.08 1.75
CA TRP A 457 29.51 16.88 2.47
C TRP A 457 29.74 15.73 1.48
N THR A 458 30.99 15.51 1.03
CA THR A 458 31.29 14.43 0.07
C THR A 458 31.40 13.06 0.73
N ASP A 459 31.74 13.02 2.02
CA ASP A 459 31.69 11.81 2.83
C ASP A 459 30.38 11.82 3.65
N PRO A 460 29.55 10.76 3.59
CA PRO A 460 28.28 10.74 4.29
C PRO A 460 28.43 10.89 5.81
N ALA A 461 27.60 11.72 6.42
CA ALA A 461 27.41 11.78 7.85
C ALA A 461 26.93 10.43 8.37
N VAL A 462 27.59 9.88 9.38
CA VAL A 462 27.17 8.63 10.01
C VAL A 462 26.28 8.95 11.21
N LEU A 463 25.01 8.58 11.13
CA LEU A 463 24.01 8.77 12.19
C LEU A 463 23.94 7.49 13.04
N PRO A 464 24.54 7.44 14.23
CA PRO A 464 24.43 6.27 15.10
C PRO A 464 23.01 6.16 15.67
N LEU A 465 22.56 4.93 15.93
CA LEU A 465 21.36 4.71 16.74
C LEU A 465 21.68 4.86 18.24
N THR A 466 20.73 5.35 19.05
CA THR A 466 20.80 5.13 20.50
C THR A 466 20.66 3.62 20.82
N PRO A 467 21.11 3.14 21.99
CA PRO A 467 20.91 1.75 22.39
C PRO A 467 19.44 1.30 22.30
N GLU A 468 18.51 2.14 22.75
CA GLU A 468 17.06 1.88 22.73
C GLU A 468 16.52 1.85 21.29
N ALA A 469 17.03 2.72 20.41
CA ALA A 469 16.67 2.71 18.99
C ALA A 469 17.12 1.43 18.30
N ASN A 470 18.32 0.94 18.62
CA ASN A 470 18.83 -0.33 18.12
C ASN A 470 18.02 -1.53 18.65
N GLU A 471 17.60 -1.52 19.92
CA GLU A 471 16.66 -2.52 20.45
C GLU A 471 15.35 -2.52 19.67
N ARG A 472 14.81 -1.33 19.33
CA ARG A 472 13.59 -1.21 18.55
C ARG A 472 13.71 -1.77 17.13
N VAL A 473 14.84 -1.54 16.47
CA VAL A 473 15.13 -2.15 15.16
C VAL A 473 15.17 -3.68 15.28
N LEU A 474 15.80 -4.22 16.33
CA LEU A 474 15.86 -5.66 16.57
C LEU A 474 14.46 -6.26 16.81
N GLU A 475 13.59 -5.57 17.56
CA GLU A 475 12.20 -5.99 17.75
C GLU A 475 11.45 -6.09 16.42
N ILE A 476 11.65 -5.10 15.53
CA ILE A 476 11.08 -5.13 14.17
C ILE A 476 11.61 -6.33 13.40
N GLU A 477 12.92 -6.59 13.40
CA GLU A 477 13.51 -7.77 12.75
C GLU A 477 12.86 -9.08 13.27
N CYS A 478 12.73 -9.23 14.59
CA CYS A 478 12.12 -10.40 15.21
C CYS A 478 10.63 -10.57 14.85
N GLN A 479 9.89 -9.49 14.62
CA GLN A 479 8.49 -9.54 14.20
C GLN A 479 8.34 -9.86 12.70
N ILE A 480 9.28 -9.42 11.87
CA ILE A 480 9.22 -9.61 10.42
C ILE A 480 9.69 -10.99 9.99
N GLU A 481 10.73 -11.55 10.59
CA GLU A 481 11.34 -12.82 10.16
C GLU A 481 10.31 -13.98 10.05
N PRO A 482 9.40 -14.20 11.03
CA PRO A 482 8.37 -15.24 10.90
C PRO A 482 7.37 -14.99 9.77
N ARG A 483 7.15 -13.73 9.37
CA ARG A 483 6.23 -13.36 8.27
C ARG A 483 6.83 -13.71 6.91
N LEU A 484 8.16 -13.70 6.79
CA LEU A 484 8.90 -14.04 5.56
C LEU A 484 9.00 -15.56 5.33
N ALA A 485 8.82 -16.36 6.37
CA ALA A 485 8.91 -17.82 6.27
C ALA A 485 7.92 -18.39 5.23
N PRO A 486 8.20 -19.57 4.65
CA PRO A 486 7.24 -20.25 3.76
C PRO A 486 5.87 -20.43 4.44
N GLY A 487 4.82 -19.92 3.80
CA GLY A 487 3.45 -19.92 4.36
C GLY A 487 3.13 -18.77 5.33
N GLY A 488 4.12 -17.92 5.65
CA GLY A 488 3.93 -16.67 6.39
C GLY A 488 3.23 -15.60 5.54
N ALA A 489 2.72 -14.55 6.22
CA ALA A 489 1.93 -13.50 5.59
C ALA A 489 2.66 -12.76 4.43
N TRP A 490 3.99 -12.71 4.46
CA TRP A 490 4.84 -12.08 3.45
C TRP A 490 5.61 -13.10 2.60
N GLY A 491 5.31 -14.40 2.73
CA GLY A 491 6.03 -15.47 2.03
C GLY A 491 5.98 -15.40 0.49
N HIS A 492 5.06 -14.61 -0.09
CA HIS A 492 4.96 -14.37 -1.53
C HIS A 492 5.64 -13.07 -2.00
N VAL A 493 6.13 -12.25 -1.06
CA VAL A 493 6.84 -10.98 -1.31
C VAL A 493 8.16 -10.93 -0.53
N VAL A 494 8.80 -12.08 -0.32
CA VAL A 494 10.02 -12.21 0.50
C VAL A 494 11.11 -11.23 0.06
N ASP A 495 11.35 -11.10 -1.25
CA ASP A 495 12.36 -10.18 -1.79
C ASP A 495 12.17 -8.74 -1.29
N TRP A 496 10.92 -8.27 -1.24
CA TRP A 496 10.54 -6.95 -0.72
C TRP A 496 10.62 -6.90 0.80
N GLY A 497 10.04 -7.90 1.46
CA GLY A 497 9.99 -7.98 2.92
C GLY A 497 11.39 -8.04 3.56
N SER A 498 12.37 -8.66 2.90
CA SER A 498 13.77 -8.65 3.33
C SER A 498 14.46 -7.28 3.23
N LYS A 499 13.84 -6.28 2.60
CA LYS A 499 14.31 -4.89 2.54
C LYS A 499 13.53 -3.94 3.45
N TYR A 500 12.50 -4.44 4.11
CA TYR A 500 11.58 -3.68 4.95
C TYR A 500 12.28 -2.94 6.10
N THR A 501 13.04 -3.66 6.92
CA THR A 501 13.73 -3.07 8.09
C THR A 501 14.71 -1.98 7.66
N GLY A 502 15.47 -2.24 6.58
CA GLY A 502 16.35 -1.23 5.98
C GLY A 502 15.56 0.02 5.59
N ALA A 503 14.40 -0.13 4.92
CA ALA A 503 13.57 1.01 4.55
C ALA A 503 13.08 1.83 5.75
N ILE A 504 12.70 1.19 6.87
CA ILE A 504 12.34 1.90 8.12
C ILE A 504 13.51 2.73 8.62
N VAL A 505 14.71 2.13 8.70
CA VAL A 505 15.92 2.82 9.17
C VAL A 505 16.23 4.03 8.30
N ARG A 506 16.07 3.92 6.97
CA ARG A 506 16.25 5.03 6.04
C ARG A 506 15.25 6.16 6.27
N ILE A 507 13.97 5.82 6.45
CA ILE A 507 12.91 6.79 6.78
C ILE A 507 13.23 7.49 8.11
N ALA A 508 13.67 6.75 9.13
CA ALA A 508 14.06 7.32 10.42
C ALA A 508 15.21 8.31 10.29
N GLY A 509 16.24 7.99 9.49
CA GLY A 509 17.32 8.92 9.19
C GLY A 509 16.83 10.22 8.54
N LEU A 510 15.84 10.14 7.65
CA LEU A 510 15.23 11.33 7.03
C LEU A 510 14.41 12.16 8.02
N ILE A 511 13.60 11.52 8.87
CA ILE A 511 12.82 12.20 9.91
C ILE A 511 13.78 12.91 10.88
N HIS A 512 14.80 12.21 11.38
CA HIS A 512 15.82 12.75 12.29
C HIS A 512 16.48 14.02 11.74
N LEU A 513 16.95 13.97 10.49
CA LEU A 513 17.60 15.13 9.86
C LEU A 513 16.64 16.30 9.63
N ALA A 514 15.38 16.00 9.33
CA ALA A 514 14.35 17.01 9.12
C ALA A 514 13.86 17.64 10.44
N GLU A 515 13.94 16.94 11.57
CA GLU A 515 13.66 17.47 12.91
C GLU A 515 14.86 18.23 13.48
N HIS A 516 16.08 17.81 13.15
CA HIS A 516 17.32 18.40 13.65
C HIS A 516 18.13 19.09 12.54
N LEU A 517 17.49 20.01 11.82
CA LEU A 517 18.03 20.68 10.60
C LEU A 517 19.43 21.28 10.72
N ARG A 518 19.87 21.66 11.93
CA ARG A 518 21.15 22.37 12.15
C ARG A 518 22.28 21.45 12.60
N ASP A 519 21.97 20.47 13.43
CA ASP A 519 22.95 19.68 14.18
C ASP A 519 22.63 18.18 14.23
N GLY A 520 21.62 17.72 13.48
CA GLY A 520 21.18 16.31 13.45
C GLY A 520 22.27 15.33 13.06
N TRP A 521 23.21 15.75 12.21
CA TRP A 521 24.39 14.97 11.81
C TRP A 521 25.32 14.60 12.98
N GLY A 522 25.28 15.37 14.08
CA GLY A 522 26.06 15.11 15.28
C GLY A 522 25.27 14.41 16.40
N LYS A 523 24.01 14.01 16.13
CA LYS A 523 23.11 13.43 17.13
C LYS A 523 22.70 12.02 16.76
N PRO A 524 22.56 11.11 17.74
CA PRO A 524 22.06 9.78 17.47
C PRO A 524 20.57 9.80 17.15
N VAL A 525 20.12 8.87 16.29
CA VAL A 525 18.70 8.63 16.00
C VAL A 525 18.07 7.91 17.18
N THR A 526 16.92 8.41 17.64
CA THR A 526 16.25 7.94 18.87
C THR A 526 15.24 6.83 18.60
N ALA A 527 14.80 6.14 19.66
CA ALA A 527 13.77 5.11 19.56
C ALA A 527 12.43 5.68 19.05
N ASP A 528 12.04 6.87 19.52
CA ASP A 528 10.83 7.56 19.07
C ASP A 528 10.85 7.82 17.55
N THR A 529 12.00 8.17 17.00
CA THR A 529 12.16 8.37 15.55
C THR A 529 12.04 7.05 14.77
N ILE A 530 12.55 5.95 15.32
CA ILE A 530 12.35 4.60 14.74
C ILE A 530 10.87 4.21 14.80
N ASP A 531 10.17 4.52 15.89
CA ASP A 531 8.74 4.26 16.05
C ASP A 531 7.89 5.03 15.02
N GLN A 532 8.18 6.31 14.82
CA GLN A 532 7.54 7.12 13.77
C GLN A 532 7.79 6.51 12.39
N ALA A 533 9.04 6.13 12.09
CA ALA A 533 9.37 5.50 10.82
C ALA A 533 8.68 4.12 10.64
N ALA A 534 8.49 3.37 11.72
CA ALA A 534 7.82 2.08 11.70
C ALA A 534 6.33 2.22 11.36
N LEU A 535 5.64 3.29 11.80
CA LEU A 535 4.26 3.59 11.39
C LEU A 535 4.15 3.77 9.86
N LEU A 536 5.08 4.51 9.25
CA LEU A 536 5.17 4.63 7.79
C LEU A 536 5.51 3.28 7.14
N GLY A 537 6.37 2.49 7.77
CA GLY A 537 6.68 1.12 7.35
C GLY A 537 5.42 0.25 7.26
N GLU A 538 4.60 0.20 8.30
CA GLU A 538 3.36 -0.59 8.33
C GLU A 538 2.39 -0.19 7.21
N TYR A 539 2.25 1.12 6.99
CA TYR A 539 1.50 1.67 5.86
C TYR A 539 2.04 1.13 4.53
N PHE A 540 3.36 1.27 4.28
CA PHE A 540 3.97 0.80 3.04
C PHE A 540 3.91 -0.72 2.88
N ALA A 541 3.92 -1.50 3.96
CA ALA A 541 3.75 -2.94 3.89
C ALA A 541 2.35 -3.35 3.43
N ALA A 542 1.30 -2.72 3.95
CA ALA A 542 -0.06 -2.97 3.49
C ALA A 542 -0.21 -2.61 1.99
N HIS A 543 0.34 -1.47 1.59
CA HIS A 543 0.27 -1.01 0.21
C HIS A 543 1.15 -1.85 -0.74
N ALA A 544 2.30 -2.34 -0.28
CA ALA A 544 3.14 -3.24 -1.06
C ALA A 544 2.45 -4.58 -1.31
N LEU A 545 1.81 -5.18 -0.30
CA LEU A 545 1.02 -6.40 -0.49
C LEU A 545 -0.10 -6.21 -1.53
N ALA A 546 -0.80 -5.07 -1.48
CA ALA A 546 -1.80 -4.73 -2.49
C ALA A 546 -1.18 -4.49 -3.88
N ALA A 547 -0.02 -3.82 -3.96
CA ALA A 547 0.69 -3.59 -5.20
C ALA A 547 1.15 -4.89 -5.87
N PHE A 548 1.75 -5.80 -5.09
CA PHE A 548 2.21 -7.11 -5.57
C PHE A 548 1.04 -8.04 -5.90
N SER A 549 -0.09 -7.92 -5.20
CA SER A 549 -1.34 -8.57 -5.58
C SER A 549 -1.84 -8.07 -6.94
N ASP A 550 -1.90 -6.74 -7.18
CA ASP A 550 -2.34 -6.18 -8.47
C ASP A 550 -1.38 -6.52 -9.63
N MET A 551 -0.07 -6.57 -9.37
CA MET A 551 0.98 -7.02 -10.32
C MET A 551 0.99 -8.54 -10.54
N GLY A 552 0.54 -9.31 -9.55
CA GLY A 552 0.53 -10.77 -9.53
C GLY A 552 -0.75 -11.38 -10.08
N ALA A 553 -1.85 -10.61 -10.11
CA ALA A 553 -3.12 -11.02 -10.66
C ALA A 553 -2.96 -11.45 -12.13
N ASP A 554 -3.44 -12.66 -12.46
CA ASP A 554 -3.49 -13.08 -13.85
C ASP A 554 -4.52 -12.22 -14.64
N LYS A 555 -4.37 -12.19 -15.96
CA LYS A 555 -5.27 -11.42 -16.85
C LYS A 555 -6.75 -11.82 -16.65
N ALA A 556 -7.01 -13.06 -16.21
CA ALA A 556 -8.33 -13.56 -15.90
C ALA A 556 -8.92 -12.91 -14.64
N THR A 557 -8.17 -12.82 -13.54
CA THR A 557 -8.55 -12.19 -12.27
C THR A 557 -8.74 -10.68 -12.43
N HIS A 558 -7.92 -10.03 -13.25
CA HIS A 558 -8.11 -8.61 -13.58
C HIS A 558 -9.44 -8.36 -14.32
N ASN A 559 -9.69 -9.12 -15.38
CA ASN A 559 -10.93 -9.00 -16.14
C ASN A 559 -12.15 -9.46 -15.32
N ALA A 560 -11.98 -10.40 -14.37
CA ALA A 560 -13.00 -10.83 -13.43
C ALA A 560 -13.47 -9.66 -12.55
N ARG A 561 -12.53 -8.87 -12.02
CA ARG A 561 -12.85 -7.62 -11.28
C ARG A 561 -13.64 -6.62 -12.13
N HIS A 562 -13.27 -6.44 -13.39
CA HIS A 562 -13.99 -5.52 -14.28
C HIS A 562 -15.44 -5.97 -14.52
N ILE A 563 -15.69 -7.28 -14.60
CA ILE A 563 -17.04 -7.85 -14.69
C ILE A 563 -17.77 -7.72 -13.34
N ALA A 564 -17.12 -7.95 -12.20
CA ALA A 564 -17.70 -7.78 -10.87
C ALA A 564 -18.18 -6.33 -10.62
N ALA A 565 -17.34 -5.33 -10.92
CA ALA A 565 -17.69 -3.92 -10.79
C ALA A 565 -18.87 -3.52 -11.70
N TRP A 566 -19.01 -4.15 -12.87
CA TRP A 566 -20.16 -3.96 -13.74
C TRP A 566 -21.44 -4.55 -13.14
N ILE A 567 -21.35 -5.75 -12.55
CA ILE A 567 -22.47 -6.39 -11.86
C ILE A 567 -22.96 -5.50 -10.72
N GLU A 568 -22.05 -5.05 -9.84
CA GLU A 568 -22.35 -4.13 -8.72
C GLU A 568 -23.04 -2.85 -9.21
N ARG A 569 -22.46 -2.19 -10.23
CA ARG A 569 -23.02 -0.94 -10.78
C ARG A 569 -24.41 -1.11 -11.39
N THR A 570 -24.70 -2.28 -11.96
CA THR A 570 -25.97 -2.54 -12.66
C THR A 570 -27.03 -3.17 -11.77
N GLY A 571 -26.68 -3.65 -10.58
CA GLY A 571 -27.59 -4.38 -9.71
C GLY A 571 -28.04 -5.72 -10.32
N ALA A 572 -27.29 -6.25 -11.30
CA ALA A 572 -27.70 -7.46 -12.01
C ALA A 572 -27.76 -8.65 -11.04
N THR A 573 -28.90 -9.34 -11.02
CA THR A 573 -29.09 -10.58 -10.25
C THR A 573 -28.87 -11.82 -11.13
N THR A 574 -29.04 -11.67 -12.45
CA THR A 574 -28.73 -12.67 -13.47
C THR A 574 -28.24 -11.98 -14.76
N PHE A 575 -27.38 -12.64 -15.54
CA PHE A 575 -26.99 -12.17 -16.87
C PHE A 575 -26.47 -13.32 -17.76
N THR A 576 -26.52 -13.12 -19.07
CA THR A 576 -25.89 -14.02 -20.04
C THR A 576 -24.50 -13.56 -20.41
N LYS A 577 -23.60 -14.49 -20.77
CA LYS A 577 -22.26 -14.15 -21.31
C LYS A 577 -22.32 -13.14 -22.47
N ARG A 578 -23.38 -13.20 -23.29
CA ARG A 578 -23.58 -12.30 -24.43
C ARG A 578 -23.95 -10.87 -24.01
N GLU A 579 -24.72 -10.72 -22.93
CA GLU A 579 -25.06 -9.41 -22.36
C GLU A 579 -23.84 -8.76 -21.72
N ALA A 580 -23.06 -9.52 -20.94
CA ALA A 580 -21.78 -9.06 -20.40
C ALA A 580 -20.82 -8.62 -21.52
N PHE A 581 -20.68 -9.43 -22.59
CA PHE A 581 -19.88 -9.05 -23.76
C PHE A 581 -20.36 -7.76 -24.42
N ARG A 582 -21.68 -7.57 -24.61
CA ARG A 582 -22.21 -6.34 -25.22
C ARG A 582 -22.00 -5.11 -24.35
N ALA A 583 -22.08 -5.26 -23.03
CA ALA A 583 -21.95 -4.16 -22.08
C ALA A 583 -20.48 -3.76 -21.83
N LEU A 584 -19.56 -4.72 -21.89
CA LEU A 584 -18.16 -4.54 -21.47
C LEU A 584 -17.13 -4.70 -22.59
N LYS A 585 -17.56 -4.80 -23.85
CA LYS A 585 -16.65 -4.86 -24.99
C LYS A 585 -15.71 -3.65 -24.98
N SER A 586 -14.41 -3.92 -24.86
CA SER A 586 -13.36 -2.90 -24.82
C SER A 586 -12.12 -3.40 -25.58
N ALA A 587 -11.09 -2.57 -25.68
CA ALA A 587 -9.78 -3.01 -26.20
C ALA A 587 -9.16 -4.16 -25.38
N GLN A 588 -9.56 -4.31 -24.11
CA GLN A 588 -9.08 -5.35 -23.19
C GLN A 588 -9.85 -6.67 -23.31
N LEU A 589 -11.13 -6.60 -23.71
CA LEU A 589 -12.03 -7.74 -23.94
C LEU A 589 -12.67 -7.66 -25.35
N PRO A 590 -11.87 -7.82 -26.43
CA PRO A 590 -12.32 -7.56 -27.79
C PRO A 590 -13.30 -8.63 -28.32
N THR A 591 -13.19 -9.86 -27.83
CA THR A 591 -13.97 -11.02 -28.30
C THR A 591 -14.77 -11.67 -27.17
N ALA A 592 -15.81 -12.42 -27.54
CA ALA A 592 -16.60 -13.16 -26.56
C ALA A 592 -15.80 -14.30 -25.87
N ALA A 593 -14.69 -14.76 -26.46
CA ALA A 593 -13.83 -15.77 -25.85
C ALA A 593 -13.01 -15.21 -24.68
N ASP A 594 -12.71 -13.90 -24.70
CA ASP A 594 -11.93 -13.26 -23.64
C ASP A 594 -12.66 -13.20 -22.28
N PHE A 595 -13.97 -13.48 -22.27
CA PHE A 595 -14.80 -13.56 -21.07
C PHE A 595 -14.79 -14.94 -20.40
N ASP A 596 -14.25 -15.98 -21.04
CA ASP A 596 -14.29 -17.35 -20.50
C ASP A 596 -13.47 -17.49 -19.22
N ALA A 597 -12.18 -17.15 -19.25
CA ALA A 597 -11.32 -17.24 -18.06
C ALA A 597 -11.75 -16.30 -16.92
N PRO A 598 -12.17 -15.05 -17.16
CA PRO A 598 -12.71 -14.16 -16.13
C PRO A 598 -14.01 -14.66 -15.47
N LEU A 599 -14.95 -15.19 -16.26
CA LEU A 599 -16.21 -15.73 -15.71
C LEU A 599 -15.96 -17.01 -14.92
N ALA A 600 -15.03 -17.86 -15.37
CA ALA A 600 -14.60 -19.04 -14.62
C ALA A 600 -13.92 -18.66 -13.29
N ALA A 601 -13.12 -17.59 -13.27
CA ALA A 601 -12.53 -17.06 -12.04
C ALA A 601 -13.59 -16.51 -11.09
N LEU A 602 -14.58 -15.75 -11.57
CA LEU A 602 -15.70 -15.28 -10.74
C LEU A 602 -16.52 -16.44 -10.16
N GLU A 603 -16.73 -17.50 -10.93
CA GLU A 603 -17.42 -18.71 -10.47
C GLU A 603 -16.59 -19.47 -9.42
N SER A 604 -15.28 -19.64 -9.63
CA SER A 604 -14.40 -20.30 -8.66
C SER A 604 -14.22 -19.51 -7.37
N HIS A 605 -14.37 -18.18 -7.43
CA HIS A 605 -14.33 -17.28 -6.27
C HIS A 605 -15.70 -17.08 -5.60
N GLY A 606 -16.76 -17.75 -6.09
CA GLY A 606 -18.09 -17.73 -5.48
C GLY A 606 -18.95 -16.51 -5.83
N TYR A 607 -18.52 -15.63 -6.75
CA TYR A 607 -19.28 -14.46 -7.18
C TYR A 607 -20.42 -14.81 -8.13
N LEU A 608 -20.25 -15.87 -8.92
CA LEU A 608 -21.21 -16.33 -9.92
C LEU A 608 -21.49 -17.82 -9.77
N ARG A 609 -22.65 -18.25 -10.25
CA ARG A 609 -22.96 -19.66 -10.47
C ARG A 609 -23.59 -19.80 -11.84
N GLN A 610 -23.03 -20.64 -12.72
CA GLN A 610 -23.66 -20.93 -14.00
C GLN A 610 -24.94 -21.77 -13.78
N THR A 611 -26.07 -21.36 -14.36
CA THR A 611 -27.28 -22.22 -14.39
C THR A 611 -27.15 -23.29 -15.46
N GLU A 612 -27.86 -24.42 -15.29
CA GLU A 612 -27.94 -25.46 -16.32
C GLU A 612 -28.27 -24.84 -17.69
N THR A 613 -27.47 -25.22 -18.70
CA THR A 613 -27.65 -24.71 -20.06
C THR A 613 -28.91 -25.36 -20.63
N PRO A 614 -29.89 -24.61 -21.14
CA PRO A 614 -31.09 -25.23 -21.72
C PRO A 614 -30.71 -26.20 -22.83
N GLU A 615 -31.39 -27.36 -22.88
CA GLU A 615 -31.13 -28.41 -23.87
C GLU A 615 -31.09 -27.84 -25.29
N ARG A 616 -30.13 -28.31 -26.10
CA ARG A 616 -30.00 -27.89 -27.49
C ARG A 616 -31.35 -28.04 -28.20
N PRO A 617 -31.85 -27.00 -28.88
CA PRO A 617 -32.99 -27.15 -29.76
C PRO A 617 -32.69 -28.25 -30.77
N ARG A 618 -33.64 -29.19 -30.97
CA ARG A 618 -33.52 -30.30 -31.93
C ARG A 618 -33.37 -29.86 -33.38
N THR A 619 -33.49 -28.56 -33.66
CA THR A 619 -33.37 -27.94 -34.98
C THR A 619 -32.21 -26.94 -34.98
N GLY A 620 -31.32 -27.07 -35.97
CA GLY A 620 -30.02 -26.38 -36.04
C GLY A 620 -30.10 -24.88 -35.74
N GLY A 621 -29.43 -24.47 -34.66
CA GLY A 621 -29.24 -23.09 -34.24
C GLY A 621 -27.99 -22.97 -33.37
N ARG A 622 -27.39 -21.77 -33.33
CA ARG A 622 -26.20 -21.49 -32.51
C ARG A 622 -26.54 -21.77 -31.03
N PRO A 623 -25.67 -22.47 -30.28
CA PRO A 623 -25.95 -22.83 -28.89
C PRO A 623 -26.31 -21.58 -28.05
N PRO A 624 -27.29 -21.69 -27.15
CA PRO A 624 -27.66 -20.60 -26.25
C PRO A 624 -26.46 -20.19 -25.40
N SER A 625 -26.34 -18.88 -25.13
CA SER A 625 -25.24 -18.37 -24.31
C SER A 625 -25.44 -18.79 -22.85
N PRO A 626 -24.36 -19.19 -22.13
CA PRO A 626 -24.47 -19.57 -20.73
C PRO A 626 -25.00 -18.40 -19.90
N THR A 627 -25.87 -18.74 -18.94
CA THR A 627 -26.52 -17.81 -18.02
C THR A 627 -25.90 -17.97 -16.64
N TYR A 628 -25.60 -16.86 -15.98
CA TYR A 628 -24.98 -16.81 -14.66
C TYR A 628 -25.95 -16.17 -13.67
N LEU A 629 -26.11 -16.80 -12.52
CA LEU A 629 -26.69 -16.20 -11.32
C LEU A 629 -25.59 -15.45 -10.57
N VAL A 630 -25.94 -14.30 -10.03
CA VAL A 630 -25.05 -13.45 -9.25
C VAL A 630 -25.23 -13.71 -7.76
N HIS A 631 -24.13 -13.74 -7.00
CA HIS A 631 -24.16 -13.89 -5.55
C HIS A 631 -25.05 -12.81 -4.89
N PRO A 632 -26.06 -13.15 -4.07
CA PRO A 632 -27.01 -12.20 -3.47
C PRO A 632 -26.37 -11.09 -2.62
N HIS A 633 -25.24 -11.41 -1.96
CA HIS A 633 -24.48 -10.45 -1.15
C HIS A 633 -23.42 -9.65 -1.91
N ILE A 634 -23.28 -9.79 -3.24
CA ILE A 634 -22.33 -8.94 -4.01
C ILE A 634 -22.70 -7.45 -3.92
N HIS A 635 -23.98 -7.15 -3.68
CA HIS A 635 -24.53 -5.80 -3.56
C HIS A 635 -24.60 -5.32 -2.10
N GLN A 636 -24.23 -6.17 -1.13
CA GLN A 636 -24.19 -5.79 0.27
C GLN A 636 -22.83 -5.11 0.54
N PRO A 637 -22.79 -3.85 0.98
CA PRO A 637 -21.54 -3.25 1.40
C PRO A 637 -20.96 -4.07 2.55
N THR A 638 -19.68 -4.43 2.44
CA THR A 638 -18.87 -5.00 3.53
C THR A 638 -18.83 -4.00 4.68
N ALA A 639 -19.80 -4.08 5.59
CA ALA A 639 -19.94 -3.22 6.78
C ALA A 639 -20.01 -1.69 6.48
N PRO A 640 -20.57 -0.85 7.37
CA PRO A 640 -20.60 0.59 7.12
C PRO A 640 -19.18 1.15 7.12
N VAL A 641 -18.81 1.77 6.00
CA VAL A 641 -17.78 2.80 5.90
C VAL A 641 -18.02 3.79 7.03
N ARG A 642 -17.04 3.90 7.93
CA ARG A 642 -17.06 4.88 9.02
C ARG A 642 -17.25 6.26 8.40
N GLU A 643 -18.33 6.96 8.72
CA GLU A 643 -18.45 8.37 8.39
C GLU A 643 -17.22 9.09 8.95
N LEU A 644 -16.53 9.86 8.10
CA LEU A 644 -15.47 10.76 8.54
C LEU A 644 -16.02 11.59 9.71
N PRO A 645 -15.32 11.66 10.86
CA PRO A 645 -15.78 12.49 11.95
C PRO A 645 -15.94 13.91 11.42
N ARG A 646 -17.17 14.43 11.54
CA ARG A 646 -17.40 15.87 11.36
C ARG A 646 -16.54 16.56 12.40
N GLN A 647 -15.42 17.15 11.96
CA GLN A 647 -14.66 18.06 12.80
C GLN A 647 -15.64 19.17 13.19
N THR A 648 -15.99 19.17 14.48
CA THR A 648 -16.69 20.28 15.11
C THR A 648 -15.66 21.39 15.28
N ALA A 649 -16.10 22.62 15.00
CA ALA A 649 -15.31 23.84 14.83
C ALA A 649 -14.37 24.18 16.00
#